data_AF-U9UC04-F1
#
_entry.id   AF-U9UC04-F1
#
_cell.length_a   1.000
_cell.length_b   1.000
_cell.length_c   1.000
_cell.angle_alpha   90.00
_cell.angle_beta   90.00
_cell.angle_gamma   90.00
#
_symmetry.space_group_name_H-M   'P 1'
#
loop_
_entity.id
_entity.type
_entity.pdbx_description
1 polymer ?
#
loop_
_entity_poly.entity_id
_entity_poly.type
_entity_poly.pdbx_seq_one_letter_code
_entity_poly.pdbx_strand_id
1 'polypeptide(L)'
;MPNSNKVMLKEAMSPDYWAFHGKTLESARRCYKYNQSRSFRNIFEVCIREDTAATKVEYIAQRLIPVVFERYNTVCKQLKEWDKLKVSDVALFCENVTNINAELDLIDGYKGHKSNKFVQTLEYISRIPHWIERLKELETVLQLFNIARNKDDWLKESIDSLKGDSLKDDSLKGDFLKNNSMKLSQIISFFANLDKNLYNVNDECWKLIKELSNADDFINFLKEIAEHDIKNLINGVDDHSDERLIQEDTVSSLIQVKRFLLPFMNNNERETIKSFLVSLSNVIDENPTLGKKIALCNSCNMALRNMYQSIENRGEATKEKIKNAVQNGSYTFGRDEKEDKCFVSLKYTSRTSKSEMIMTYNMNEILDLRGRALLIAKPKISENDVTHEKDEEMPKNIIDEFVVQVDLAQEIIDVLSLLIQLGHFDYRKFEKELIGKNKKDSMKKYLEFLRGELKNWQTIVDNAQEECYYLTFFPARHILAFYDYFTSEKLDEENEEECKTLIRFVNSKAQLPPRKDIKGISRGSKDYLKILCEIGNELEKIFRNIQKQPRRLKAAGQRVASDVVKRGKLFIAACADNTKVPNIIMSLYANHGYYPEPWQLLICTSSTTMEELTIFIKRSYFASDNGYEDHLFCIANLELLDFELQYDLVNQIRSMQEQEGYLLALICCRENGIHHHILDQFSSDVKATNGLNNDSMRGIYRELCQNVIRVSSDLSGQGKTEWIKEDSFKKKKIPRSFLISDDMEFGRLVSQFKECKLRPVESLHINIVSANYPGDVNMFLFELLTLGIVSTNVDIACLPPSETPTHIFIEIASTTEQHLLNSLPMTGYLLFNHMSWNIKSLKASQEINSPIQVTCHYLNLLDRNDIDSKEILFRTDKAIKDPLPVERCQNLIEKYFFNKGNKDISSFRFVEIFINVLADQLVRFSSSQFFTVDNLKLMIY
;
A
#
# COMPACT_ATOMS: atom_id res chain seq x y z
N MET A 1 -34.18 39.98 -21.44
CA MET A 1 -34.57 40.96 -20.41
C MET A 1 -34.05 40.49 -19.06
N PRO A 2 -33.63 41.38 -18.16
CA PRO A 2 -33.37 41.03 -16.77
C PRO A 2 -34.67 40.59 -16.08
N ASN A 3 -34.56 39.68 -15.11
CA ASN A 3 -35.65 39.14 -14.29
C ASN A 3 -36.71 40.21 -13.92
N SER A 4 -38.00 39.86 -14.01
CA SER A 4 -39.14 40.72 -13.65
C SER A 4 -39.16 41.15 -12.17
N ASN A 5 -38.22 40.65 -11.35
CA ASN A 5 -38.08 40.97 -9.93
C ASN A 5 -37.45 42.35 -9.67
N LYS A 6 -37.30 43.21 -10.69
CA LYS A 6 -36.70 44.56 -10.57
C LYS A 6 -37.53 45.69 -11.22
N VAL A 7 -38.78 45.46 -11.56
CA VAL A 7 -39.65 46.49 -12.20
C VAL A 7 -40.59 47.07 -11.14
N MET A 8 -40.58 48.39 -10.99
CA MET A 8 -41.49 49.07 -10.05
C MET A 8 -42.91 49.11 -10.63
N LEU A 9 -43.95 48.96 -9.79
CA LEU A 9 -45.36 48.95 -10.22
C LEU A 9 -45.73 50.13 -11.15
N LYS A 10 -45.12 51.30 -10.90
CA LYS A 10 -45.32 52.53 -11.67
C LYS A 10 -44.83 52.44 -13.12
N GLU A 11 -43.80 51.62 -13.37
CA GLU A 11 -43.26 51.38 -14.72
C GLU A 11 -44.13 50.38 -15.48
N ALA A 12 -44.64 49.34 -14.79
CA ALA A 12 -45.53 48.33 -15.37
C ALA A 12 -46.94 48.86 -15.69
N MET A 13 -47.37 49.97 -15.08
CA MET A 13 -48.65 50.63 -15.41
C MET A 13 -48.54 51.68 -16.52
N SER A 14 -47.35 51.90 -17.08
CA SER A 14 -47.18 52.74 -18.27
C SER A 14 -47.86 52.07 -19.48
N PRO A 15 -48.69 52.80 -20.27
CA PRO A 15 -49.34 52.26 -21.47
C PRO A 15 -48.36 51.62 -22.47
N ASP A 16 -47.15 52.18 -22.54
CA ASP A 16 -46.12 51.76 -23.49
C ASP A 16 -45.36 50.51 -23.03
N TYR A 17 -45.40 50.18 -21.73
CA TYR A 17 -44.64 49.07 -21.16
C TYR A 17 -45.09 47.71 -21.73
N TRP A 18 -46.40 47.52 -21.91
CA TRP A 18 -46.97 46.28 -22.45
C TRP A 18 -47.24 46.31 -23.96
N ALA A 19 -47.00 47.44 -24.63
CA ALA A 19 -47.31 47.61 -26.05
C ALA A 19 -46.60 46.57 -26.95
N PHE A 20 -45.36 46.21 -26.61
CA PHE A 20 -44.60 45.15 -27.29
C PHE A 20 -45.23 43.76 -27.10
N HIS A 21 -45.74 43.46 -25.91
CA HIS A 21 -46.39 42.19 -25.62
C HIS A 21 -47.76 42.06 -26.30
N GLY A 22 -48.54 43.14 -26.36
CA GLY A 22 -49.81 43.14 -27.10
C GLY A 22 -49.64 42.75 -28.58
N LYS A 23 -48.54 43.19 -29.20
CA LYS A 23 -48.20 42.88 -30.59
C LYS A 23 -47.79 41.43 -30.86
N THR A 24 -47.41 40.66 -29.83
CA THR A 24 -46.89 39.29 -29.94
C THR A 24 -47.81 38.24 -29.30
N LEU A 25 -48.77 38.67 -28.47
CA LEU A 25 -49.62 37.81 -27.65
C LEU A 25 -50.48 36.82 -28.45
N GLU A 26 -51.09 37.26 -29.56
CA GLU A 26 -51.97 36.39 -30.36
C GLU A 26 -51.18 35.23 -31.02
N SER A 27 -50.02 35.54 -31.60
CA SER A 27 -49.13 34.53 -32.17
C SER A 27 -48.58 33.59 -31.10
N ALA A 28 -48.23 34.11 -29.92
CA ALA A 28 -47.79 33.30 -28.78
C ALA A 28 -48.90 32.33 -28.32
N ARG A 29 -50.16 32.78 -28.24
CA ARG A 29 -51.31 31.92 -27.91
C ARG A 29 -51.51 30.80 -28.92
N ARG A 30 -51.41 31.11 -30.22
CA ARG A 30 -51.56 30.10 -31.30
C ARG A 30 -50.42 29.08 -31.29
N CYS A 31 -49.19 29.52 -31.10
CA CYS A 31 -48.02 28.63 -31.05
C CYS A 31 -47.95 27.76 -29.80
N TYR A 32 -48.62 28.16 -28.70
CA TYR A 32 -48.53 27.46 -27.42
C TYR A 32 -48.87 25.97 -27.53
N LYS A 33 -49.90 25.60 -28.29
CA LYS A 33 -50.32 24.20 -28.53
C LYS A 33 -49.25 23.36 -29.25
N TYR A 34 -48.38 23.99 -30.04
CA TYR A 34 -47.37 23.33 -30.88
C TYR A 34 -45.96 23.45 -30.29
N ASN A 35 -45.81 23.93 -29.06
CA ASN A 35 -44.50 24.16 -28.43
C ASN A 35 -43.64 22.89 -28.31
N GLN A 36 -44.27 21.72 -28.22
CA GLN A 36 -43.64 20.41 -28.14
C GLN A 36 -43.68 19.65 -29.49
N SER A 37 -44.30 20.22 -30.52
CA SER A 37 -44.35 19.60 -31.85
C SER A 37 -43.02 19.78 -32.58
N ARG A 38 -42.33 18.67 -32.80
CA ARG A 38 -41.12 18.61 -33.62
C ARG A 38 -41.46 18.87 -35.08
N SER A 39 -42.57 18.33 -35.60
CA SER A 39 -42.98 18.54 -36.99
C SER A 39 -43.27 20.02 -37.29
N PHE A 40 -43.96 20.73 -36.39
CA PHE A 40 -44.18 22.17 -36.52
C PHE A 40 -42.86 22.95 -36.46
N ARG A 41 -41.97 22.56 -35.55
CA ARG A 41 -40.63 23.16 -35.42
C ARG A 41 -39.78 22.99 -36.67
N ASN A 42 -39.77 21.80 -37.30
CA ASN A 42 -39.01 21.56 -38.53
C ASN A 42 -39.47 22.52 -39.65
N ILE A 43 -40.79 22.72 -39.80
CA ILE A 43 -41.36 23.66 -40.79
C ILE A 43 -41.03 25.11 -40.43
N PHE A 44 -41.08 25.48 -39.15
CA PHE A 44 -40.66 26.80 -38.67
C PHE A 44 -39.18 27.06 -38.99
N GLU A 45 -38.29 26.11 -38.73
CA GLU A 45 -36.85 26.23 -38.98
C GLU A 45 -36.51 26.38 -40.47
N VAL A 46 -37.32 25.82 -41.37
CA VAL A 46 -37.21 26.07 -42.81
C VAL A 46 -37.67 27.48 -43.16
N CYS A 47 -38.87 27.88 -42.71
CA CYS A 47 -39.42 29.20 -43.01
C CYS A 47 -38.55 30.35 -42.48
N ILE A 48 -37.98 30.23 -41.27
CA ILE A 48 -37.10 31.26 -40.71
C ILE A 48 -35.77 31.36 -41.48
N ARG A 49 -35.29 30.25 -42.05
CA ARG A 49 -34.06 30.24 -42.86
C ARG A 49 -34.29 30.89 -44.22
N GLU A 50 -35.48 30.71 -44.79
CA GLU A 50 -35.89 31.32 -46.06
C GLU A 50 -36.21 32.82 -45.92
N ASP A 51 -36.69 33.27 -44.75
CA ASP A 51 -37.03 34.67 -44.47
C ASP A 51 -35.91 35.41 -43.73
N THR A 52 -34.95 35.94 -44.50
CA THR A 52 -33.78 36.67 -43.96
C THR A 52 -34.15 37.97 -43.23
N ALA A 53 -35.38 38.48 -43.37
CA ALA A 53 -35.86 39.67 -42.67
C ALA A 53 -36.33 39.38 -41.22
N ALA A 54 -36.49 38.11 -40.85
CA ALA A 54 -36.99 37.65 -39.56
C ALA A 54 -35.97 37.75 -38.40
N THR A 55 -35.39 38.94 -38.22
CA THR A 55 -34.33 39.21 -37.22
C THR A 55 -34.85 39.74 -35.88
N LYS A 56 -36.10 40.21 -35.82
CA LYS A 56 -36.74 40.77 -34.63
C LYS A 56 -37.99 39.98 -34.23
N VAL A 57 -38.18 39.77 -32.92
CA VAL A 57 -39.29 38.99 -32.35
C VAL A 57 -40.67 39.51 -32.80
N GLU A 58 -40.84 40.83 -32.92
CA GLU A 58 -42.09 41.43 -33.44
C GLU A 58 -42.38 41.01 -34.89
N TYR A 59 -41.35 41.00 -35.75
CA TYR A 59 -41.48 40.57 -37.13
C TYR A 59 -41.78 39.07 -37.22
N ILE A 60 -41.05 38.24 -36.44
CA ILE A 60 -41.29 36.80 -36.36
C ILE A 60 -42.75 36.53 -35.96
N ALA A 61 -43.23 37.18 -34.90
CA ALA A 61 -44.59 36.95 -34.40
C ALA A 61 -45.66 37.41 -35.39
N GLN A 62 -45.49 38.57 -36.04
CA GLN A 62 -46.56 39.17 -36.86
C GLN A 62 -46.55 38.76 -38.33
N ARG A 63 -45.40 38.35 -38.88
CA ARG A 63 -45.24 38.03 -40.32
C ARG A 63 -44.86 36.58 -40.55
N LEU A 64 -43.83 36.08 -39.87
CA LEU A 64 -43.32 34.72 -40.11
C LEU A 64 -44.27 33.65 -39.57
N ILE A 65 -44.74 33.77 -38.33
CA ILE A 65 -45.61 32.76 -37.69
C ILE A 65 -46.90 32.48 -38.51
N PRO A 66 -47.62 33.48 -39.04
CA PRO A 66 -48.74 33.23 -39.95
C PRO A 66 -48.37 32.37 -41.18
N VAL A 67 -47.23 32.65 -41.82
CA VAL A 67 -46.74 31.89 -43.00
C VAL A 67 -46.38 30.45 -42.61
N VAL A 68 -45.76 30.26 -41.44
CA VAL A 68 -45.42 28.94 -40.90
C VAL A 68 -46.69 28.11 -40.68
N PHE A 69 -47.74 28.70 -40.12
CA PHE A 69 -49.03 28.02 -39.96
C PHE A 69 -49.69 27.67 -41.30
N GLU A 70 -49.58 28.54 -42.30
CA GLU A 70 -50.10 28.24 -43.65
C GLU A 70 -49.39 27.04 -44.28
N ARG A 71 -48.06 27.00 -44.20
CA ARG A 71 -47.25 25.88 -44.72
C ARG A 71 -47.52 24.60 -43.94
N TYR A 72 -47.58 24.68 -42.60
CA TYR A 72 -47.89 23.54 -41.74
C TYR A 72 -49.27 22.96 -42.03
N ASN A 73 -50.29 23.80 -42.15
CA ASN A 73 -51.65 23.36 -42.48
C ASN A 73 -51.75 22.75 -43.87
N THR A 74 -50.94 23.21 -44.82
CA THR A 74 -50.87 22.64 -46.18
C THR A 74 -50.29 21.23 -46.16
N VAL A 75 -49.17 21.02 -45.46
CA VAL A 75 -48.59 19.68 -45.26
C VAL A 75 -49.58 18.76 -44.56
N CYS A 76 -50.23 19.23 -43.48
CA CYS A 76 -51.23 18.46 -42.76
C CYS A 76 -52.45 18.07 -43.61
N LYS A 77 -52.85 18.91 -44.57
CA LYS A 77 -53.92 18.57 -45.52
C LYS A 77 -53.49 17.49 -46.50
N GLN A 78 -52.26 17.54 -47.02
CA GLN A 78 -51.73 16.53 -47.94
C GLN A 78 -51.67 15.14 -47.31
N LEU A 79 -51.36 15.05 -46.01
CA LEU A 79 -51.33 13.77 -45.28
C LEU A 79 -52.68 13.02 -45.32
N LYS A 80 -53.82 13.71 -45.56
CA LYS A 80 -55.13 13.04 -45.67
C LYS A 80 -55.21 12.04 -46.83
N GLU A 81 -54.37 12.19 -47.86
CA GLU A 81 -54.20 11.25 -48.99
C GLU A 81 -52.81 10.58 -48.97
N TRP A 82 -52.38 10.13 -47.79
CA TRP A 82 -51.01 9.65 -47.55
C TRP A 82 -50.54 8.48 -48.44
N ASP A 83 -51.45 7.64 -48.95
CA ASP A 83 -51.14 6.44 -49.72
C ASP A 83 -50.51 6.75 -51.08
N LYS A 84 -50.75 7.97 -51.59
CA LYS A 84 -50.21 8.49 -52.86
C LYS A 84 -48.92 9.28 -52.70
N LEU A 85 -48.56 9.66 -51.47
CA LEU A 85 -47.37 10.46 -51.18
C LEU A 85 -46.08 9.62 -51.29
N LYS A 86 -44.97 10.29 -51.60
CA LYS A 86 -43.61 9.73 -51.54
C LYS A 86 -42.96 10.02 -50.19
N VAL A 87 -41.94 9.24 -49.84
CA VAL A 87 -41.15 9.47 -48.60
C VAL A 87 -40.59 10.89 -48.56
N SER A 88 -40.13 11.42 -49.71
CA SER A 88 -39.69 12.81 -49.85
C SER A 88 -40.73 13.84 -49.44
N ASP A 89 -42.02 13.58 -49.69
CA ASP A 89 -43.11 14.54 -49.46
C ASP A 89 -43.41 14.70 -47.96
N VAL A 90 -43.09 13.70 -47.15
CA VAL A 90 -43.32 13.67 -45.69
C VAL A 90 -42.03 13.73 -44.87
N ALA A 91 -40.87 13.77 -45.52
CA ALA A 91 -39.54 13.77 -44.91
C ALA A 91 -39.41 14.87 -43.84
N LEU A 92 -39.74 16.11 -44.21
CA LEU A 92 -39.65 17.27 -43.31
C LEU A 92 -40.59 17.14 -42.10
N PHE A 93 -41.74 16.49 -42.28
CA PHE A 93 -42.72 16.28 -41.22
C PHE A 93 -42.23 15.25 -40.19
N CYS A 94 -41.56 14.18 -40.64
CA CYS A 94 -41.14 13.06 -39.79
C CYS A 94 -39.71 13.19 -39.25
N GLU A 95 -38.96 14.19 -39.69
CA GLU A 95 -37.57 14.39 -39.32
C GLU A 95 -37.40 14.58 -37.80
N ASN A 96 -36.60 13.71 -37.17
CA ASN A 96 -36.34 13.71 -35.73
C ASN A 96 -37.59 13.60 -34.83
N VAL A 97 -38.70 13.10 -35.36
CA VAL A 97 -39.93 12.87 -34.59
C VAL A 97 -39.82 11.54 -33.84
N THR A 98 -39.89 11.59 -32.51
CA THR A 98 -39.84 10.40 -31.65
C THR A 98 -41.22 9.81 -31.36
N ASN A 99 -42.29 10.62 -31.43
CA ASN A 99 -43.66 10.18 -31.19
C ASN A 99 -44.61 10.72 -32.26
N ILE A 100 -44.73 9.98 -33.37
CA ILE A 100 -45.61 10.29 -34.50
C ILE A 100 -47.08 10.42 -34.05
N ASN A 101 -47.51 9.62 -33.08
CA ASN A 101 -48.89 9.65 -32.60
C ASN A 101 -49.23 10.98 -31.92
N ALA A 102 -48.33 11.51 -31.10
CA ALA A 102 -48.51 12.80 -30.45
C ALA A 102 -48.53 13.96 -31.47
N GLU A 103 -47.69 13.91 -32.51
CA GLU A 103 -47.70 14.92 -33.58
C GLU A 103 -49.02 14.94 -34.36
N LEU A 104 -49.55 13.76 -34.69
CA LEU A 104 -50.81 13.65 -35.43
C LEU A 104 -52.02 14.11 -34.59
N ASP A 105 -51.99 13.95 -33.28
CA ASP A 105 -53.08 14.37 -32.37
C ASP A 105 -53.18 15.91 -32.25
N LEU A 106 -52.11 16.64 -32.59
CA LEU A 106 -52.09 18.11 -32.61
C LEU A 106 -52.79 18.69 -33.84
N ILE A 107 -52.97 17.91 -34.91
CA ILE A 107 -53.58 18.36 -36.17
C ILE A 107 -55.11 18.49 -35.99
N ASP A 108 -55.61 19.73 -35.99
CA ASP A 108 -57.03 20.01 -35.82
C ASP A 108 -57.88 19.41 -36.96
N GLY A 109 -58.88 18.60 -36.60
CA GLY A 109 -59.77 17.90 -37.55
C GLY A 109 -59.22 16.59 -38.14
N TYR A 110 -58.08 16.07 -37.65
CA TYR A 110 -57.45 14.85 -38.18
C TYR A 110 -57.83 13.55 -37.44
N LYS A 111 -58.53 13.64 -36.30
CA LYS A 111 -58.91 12.48 -35.47
C LYS A 111 -59.70 11.39 -36.22
N GLY A 112 -60.41 11.75 -37.30
CA GLY A 112 -61.17 10.81 -38.14
C GLY A 112 -60.38 10.09 -39.25
N HIS A 113 -59.11 10.45 -39.50
CA HIS A 113 -58.29 9.92 -40.61
C HIS A 113 -57.06 9.11 -40.14
N LYS A 114 -56.96 8.83 -38.83
CA LYS A 114 -55.86 8.07 -38.22
C LYS A 114 -56.07 6.56 -38.45
N SER A 115 -55.25 5.94 -39.32
CA SER A 115 -55.22 4.48 -39.49
C SER A 115 -53.94 3.90 -38.91
N ASN A 116 -54.00 2.70 -38.31
CA ASN A 116 -52.82 2.03 -37.75
C ASN A 116 -51.73 1.82 -38.82
N LYS A 117 -52.13 1.51 -40.06
CA LYS A 117 -51.23 1.34 -41.20
C LYS A 117 -50.45 2.61 -41.52
N PHE A 118 -51.10 3.77 -41.44
CA PHE A 118 -50.45 5.06 -41.68
C PHE A 118 -49.45 5.43 -40.57
N VAL A 119 -49.85 5.27 -39.30
CA VAL A 119 -48.97 5.55 -38.16
C VAL A 119 -47.71 4.71 -38.23
N GLN A 120 -47.85 3.41 -38.46
CA GLN A 120 -46.72 2.48 -38.60
C GLN A 120 -45.80 2.84 -39.80
N THR A 121 -46.37 3.30 -40.91
CA THR A 121 -45.60 3.76 -42.09
C THR A 121 -44.70 4.94 -41.74
N LEU A 122 -45.23 5.94 -41.01
CA LEU A 122 -44.46 7.11 -40.59
C LEU A 122 -43.41 6.76 -39.51
N GLU A 123 -43.71 5.82 -38.62
CA GLU A 123 -42.72 5.29 -37.67
C GLU A 123 -41.54 4.62 -38.38
N TYR A 124 -41.79 3.81 -39.41
CA TYR A 124 -40.70 3.24 -40.22
C TYR A 124 -39.88 4.32 -40.93
N ILE A 125 -40.52 5.35 -41.50
CA ILE A 125 -39.81 6.48 -42.15
C ILE A 125 -38.86 7.17 -41.16
N SER A 126 -39.31 7.42 -39.94
CA SER A 126 -38.48 8.06 -38.91
C SER A 126 -37.22 7.23 -38.56
N ARG A 127 -37.25 5.91 -38.80
CA ARG A 127 -36.14 4.97 -38.51
C ARG A 127 -35.25 4.66 -39.72
N ILE A 128 -35.59 5.12 -40.93
CA ILE A 128 -34.79 4.87 -42.15
C ILE A 128 -33.32 5.27 -42.00
N PRO A 129 -32.96 6.45 -41.44
CA PRO A 129 -31.56 6.85 -41.30
C PRO A 129 -30.72 5.86 -40.48
N HIS A 130 -31.29 5.37 -39.38
CA HIS A 130 -30.67 4.37 -38.50
C HIS A 130 -30.46 3.02 -39.21
N TRP A 131 -31.43 2.60 -40.03
CA TRP A 131 -31.30 1.38 -40.82
C TRP A 131 -30.24 1.50 -41.92
N ILE A 132 -30.11 2.66 -42.56
CA ILE A 132 -29.04 2.89 -43.55
C ILE A 132 -27.66 2.77 -42.89
N GLU A 133 -27.47 3.32 -41.69
CA GLU A 133 -26.22 3.21 -40.93
C GLU A 133 -25.89 1.73 -40.64
N ARG A 134 -26.83 0.99 -40.05
CA ARG A 134 -26.66 -0.45 -39.76
C ARG A 134 -26.30 -1.27 -41.00
N LEU A 135 -27.00 -1.07 -42.12
CA LEU A 135 -26.74 -1.82 -43.35
C LEU A 135 -25.36 -1.49 -43.95
N LYS A 136 -24.87 -0.24 -43.80
CA LYS A 136 -23.51 0.14 -44.20
C LYS A 136 -22.45 -0.48 -43.30
N GLU A 137 -22.66 -0.49 -41.98
CA GLU A 137 -21.74 -1.17 -41.04
C GLU A 137 -21.61 -2.65 -41.40
N LEU A 138 -22.73 -3.32 -41.70
CA LEU A 138 -22.73 -4.70 -42.19
C LEU A 138 -21.98 -4.84 -43.52
N GLU A 139 -22.17 -3.91 -44.45
CA GLU A 139 -21.44 -3.90 -45.72
C GLU A 139 -19.91 -3.85 -45.52
N THR A 140 -19.43 -3.00 -44.61
CA THR A 140 -18.00 -2.92 -44.24
C THR A 140 -17.50 -4.22 -43.63
N VAL A 141 -18.25 -4.83 -42.70
CA VAL A 141 -17.86 -6.10 -42.09
C VAL A 141 -17.76 -7.21 -43.13
N LEU A 142 -18.70 -7.30 -44.07
CA LEU A 142 -18.65 -8.30 -45.14
C LEU A 142 -17.40 -8.12 -46.03
N GLN A 143 -16.95 -6.87 -46.25
CA GLN A 143 -15.71 -6.59 -46.97
C GLN A 143 -14.47 -7.01 -46.16
N LEU A 144 -14.42 -6.72 -44.86
CA LEU A 144 -13.30 -7.09 -43.97
C LEU A 144 -13.01 -8.59 -43.96
N PHE A 145 -14.07 -9.41 -44.02
CA PHE A 145 -14.00 -10.87 -44.03
C PHE A 145 -14.09 -11.49 -45.44
N ASN A 146 -14.03 -10.69 -46.51
CA ASN A 146 -14.07 -11.16 -47.91
C ASN A 146 -15.26 -12.09 -48.24
N ILE A 147 -16.46 -11.81 -47.70
CA ILE A 147 -17.65 -12.63 -47.93
C ILE A 147 -18.18 -12.43 -49.37
N ALA A 148 -18.40 -13.54 -50.09
CA ALA A 148 -18.84 -13.52 -51.49
C ALA A 148 -20.25 -12.89 -51.63
N ARG A 149 -20.40 -11.97 -52.58
CA ARG A 149 -21.70 -11.38 -52.93
C ARG A 149 -22.36 -12.19 -54.05
N ASN A 150 -23.55 -12.71 -53.77
CA ASN A 150 -24.36 -13.41 -54.78
C ASN A 150 -25.01 -12.42 -55.76
N LYS A 151 -25.52 -12.92 -56.90
CA LYS A 151 -26.26 -12.11 -57.88
C LYS A 151 -27.54 -11.45 -57.30
N ASP A 152 -28.11 -12.02 -56.23
CA ASP A 152 -29.25 -11.47 -55.48
C ASP A 152 -28.76 -10.81 -54.17
N ASP A 153 -27.99 -9.71 -54.28
CA ASP A 153 -27.48 -8.94 -53.14
C ASP A 153 -28.58 -8.05 -52.54
N TRP A 154 -29.45 -8.67 -51.75
CA TRP A 154 -30.55 -7.98 -51.07
C TRP A 154 -30.07 -6.81 -50.20
N LEU A 155 -28.83 -6.84 -49.70
CA LEU A 155 -28.28 -5.80 -48.83
C LEU A 155 -28.05 -4.51 -49.64
N LYS A 156 -27.38 -4.63 -50.78
CA LYS A 156 -27.16 -3.50 -51.69
C LYS A 156 -28.48 -2.95 -52.24
N GLU A 157 -29.39 -3.83 -52.66
CA GLU A 157 -30.73 -3.44 -53.13
C GLU A 157 -31.52 -2.70 -52.03
N SER A 158 -31.40 -3.11 -50.78
CA SER A 158 -32.06 -2.47 -49.62
C SER A 158 -31.46 -1.09 -49.32
N ILE A 159 -30.13 -0.96 -49.37
CA ILE A 159 -29.44 0.32 -49.18
C ILE A 159 -29.83 1.31 -50.30
N ASP A 160 -29.82 0.87 -51.56
CA ASP A 160 -30.16 1.69 -52.72
C ASP A 160 -31.64 2.12 -52.68
N SER A 161 -32.55 1.21 -52.30
CA SER A 161 -33.97 1.52 -52.12
C SER A 161 -34.25 2.55 -51.02
N LEU A 162 -33.46 2.54 -49.94
CA LEU A 162 -33.62 3.50 -48.84
C LEU A 162 -32.97 4.87 -49.13
N LYS A 163 -31.88 4.90 -49.92
CA LYS A 163 -31.19 6.14 -50.32
C LYS A 163 -31.89 6.88 -51.48
N GLY A 164 -32.67 6.19 -52.31
CA GLY A 164 -33.33 6.77 -53.50
C GLY A 164 -32.37 7.04 -54.66
N ASP A 165 -32.83 7.75 -55.71
CA ASP A 165 -32.10 8.00 -56.98
C ASP A 165 -30.85 8.90 -56.86
N SER A 166 -30.28 9.04 -55.66
CA SER A 166 -29.01 9.74 -55.45
C SER A 166 -27.84 8.88 -55.93
N LEU A 167 -27.70 8.81 -57.24
CA LEU A 167 -26.50 8.35 -57.91
C LEU A 167 -25.40 9.42 -57.72
N LYS A 168 -24.32 9.01 -57.02
CA LYS A 168 -22.91 9.42 -57.21
C LYS A 168 -22.20 10.38 -56.23
N ASP A 169 -22.70 10.70 -55.03
CA ASP A 169 -21.87 11.48 -54.10
C ASP A 169 -21.98 11.04 -52.64
N ASP A 170 -20.96 10.32 -52.15
CA ASP A 170 -20.83 9.90 -50.74
C ASP A 170 -20.47 11.08 -49.80
N SER A 171 -20.33 12.31 -50.33
CA SER A 171 -19.85 13.47 -49.57
C SER A 171 -20.93 14.28 -48.84
N LEU A 172 -22.23 14.04 -49.09
CA LEU A 172 -23.31 14.78 -48.44
C LEU A 172 -23.94 13.98 -47.29
N LYS A 173 -23.36 14.13 -46.08
CA LYS A 173 -24.06 13.83 -44.83
C LYS A 173 -25.27 14.77 -44.71
N GLY A 174 -26.47 14.23 -44.93
CA GLY A 174 -27.72 14.86 -44.48
C GLY A 174 -28.68 15.23 -45.60
N ASP A 175 -29.41 14.22 -46.11
CA ASP A 175 -30.88 14.18 -46.09
C ASP A 175 -31.40 13.05 -47.01
N PHE A 176 -31.15 11.79 -46.58
CA PHE A 176 -31.53 10.58 -47.33
C PHE A 176 -33.04 10.49 -47.64
N LEU A 177 -33.86 11.18 -46.83
CA LEU A 177 -35.31 11.18 -46.98
C LEU A 177 -35.80 12.12 -48.09
N LYS A 178 -35.07 13.20 -48.42
CA LYS A 178 -35.55 14.25 -49.35
C LYS A 178 -35.61 13.82 -50.82
N ASN A 179 -34.84 12.79 -51.20
CA ASN A 179 -34.75 12.29 -52.58
C ASN A 179 -35.34 10.87 -52.73
N ASN A 180 -36.02 10.35 -51.70
CA ASN A 180 -36.57 9.00 -51.74
C ASN A 180 -37.93 8.99 -52.48
N SER A 181 -37.94 8.35 -53.65
CA SER A 181 -39.09 8.29 -54.57
C SER A 181 -40.12 7.20 -54.21
N MET A 182 -39.84 6.39 -53.18
CA MET A 182 -40.71 5.30 -52.72
C MET A 182 -42.06 5.83 -52.24
N LYS A 183 -43.15 5.18 -52.66
CA LYS A 183 -44.49 5.53 -52.17
C LYS A 183 -44.67 5.04 -50.73
N LEU A 184 -45.34 5.83 -49.90
CA LEU A 184 -45.63 5.47 -48.51
C LEU A 184 -46.33 4.12 -48.38
N SER A 185 -47.22 3.79 -49.33
CA SER A 185 -47.93 2.51 -49.39
C SER A 185 -47.02 1.27 -49.52
N GLN A 186 -45.77 1.43 -49.97
CA GLN A 186 -44.81 0.34 -50.19
C GLN A 186 -43.88 0.08 -49.00
N ILE A 187 -43.81 0.98 -48.02
CA ILE A 187 -42.84 0.94 -46.91
C ILE A 187 -43.05 -0.28 -46.01
N ILE A 188 -44.30 -0.58 -45.68
CA ILE A 188 -44.62 -1.74 -44.81
C ILE A 188 -44.18 -3.05 -45.48
N SER A 189 -44.41 -3.21 -46.79
CA SER A 189 -43.96 -4.41 -47.51
C SER A 189 -42.44 -4.50 -47.62
N PHE A 190 -41.75 -3.36 -47.73
CA PHE A 190 -40.28 -3.33 -47.77
C PHE A 190 -39.68 -3.77 -46.44
N PHE A 191 -40.10 -3.16 -45.32
CA PHE A 191 -39.59 -3.53 -44.00
C PHE A 191 -39.95 -4.97 -43.62
N ALA A 192 -41.13 -5.46 -44.01
CA ALA A 192 -41.48 -6.87 -43.82
C ALA A 192 -40.51 -7.82 -44.56
N ASN A 193 -40.00 -7.43 -45.74
CA ASN A 193 -39.01 -8.22 -46.48
C ASN A 193 -37.60 -8.09 -45.88
N LEU A 194 -37.24 -6.89 -45.43
CA LEU A 194 -35.98 -6.62 -44.73
C LEU A 194 -35.88 -7.42 -43.41
N ASP A 195 -36.94 -7.42 -42.62
CA ASP A 195 -37.05 -8.16 -41.36
C ASP A 195 -36.92 -9.68 -41.60
N LYS A 196 -37.44 -10.20 -42.72
CA LYS A 196 -37.29 -11.61 -43.10
C LYS A 196 -35.82 -11.98 -43.39
N ASN A 197 -35.03 -11.07 -43.96
CA ASN A 197 -33.61 -11.30 -44.22
C ASN A 197 -32.75 -11.16 -42.95
N LEU A 198 -33.22 -10.37 -41.97
CA LEU A 198 -32.52 -10.04 -40.73
C LEU A 198 -33.05 -10.75 -39.49
N TYR A 199 -33.95 -11.73 -39.64
CA TYR A 199 -34.69 -12.35 -38.52
C TYR A 199 -33.81 -12.94 -37.39
N ASN A 200 -32.55 -13.30 -37.68
CA ASN A 200 -31.59 -13.84 -36.72
C ASN A 200 -30.64 -12.80 -36.10
N VAL A 201 -30.78 -11.52 -36.46
CA VAL A 201 -29.89 -10.44 -36.04
C VAL A 201 -30.58 -9.61 -34.94
N ASN A 202 -30.22 -9.87 -33.69
CA ASN A 202 -30.69 -9.09 -32.55
C ASN A 202 -29.84 -7.81 -32.37
N ASP A 203 -30.20 -6.98 -31.38
CA ASP A 203 -29.48 -5.73 -31.11
C ASP A 203 -28.04 -5.93 -30.63
N GLU A 204 -27.72 -7.05 -29.97
CA GLU A 204 -26.33 -7.38 -29.59
C GLU A 204 -25.47 -7.72 -30.80
N CYS A 205 -26.05 -8.40 -31.80
CA CYS A 205 -25.43 -8.65 -33.09
C CYS A 205 -25.14 -7.36 -33.87
N TRP A 206 -26.06 -6.40 -33.84
CA TRP A 206 -25.80 -5.08 -34.40
C TRP A 206 -24.67 -4.31 -33.69
N LYS A 207 -24.55 -4.45 -32.36
CA LYS A 207 -23.42 -3.87 -31.63
C LYS A 207 -22.09 -4.49 -32.05
N LEU A 208 -22.03 -5.81 -32.22
CA LEU A 208 -20.81 -6.48 -32.70
C LEU A 208 -20.44 -6.04 -34.12
N ILE A 209 -21.41 -5.98 -35.03
CA ILE A 209 -21.21 -5.51 -36.42
C ILE A 209 -20.61 -4.10 -36.42
N LYS A 210 -21.11 -3.21 -35.58
CA LYS A 210 -20.59 -1.85 -35.42
C LYS A 210 -19.15 -1.81 -34.90
N GLU A 211 -18.80 -2.61 -33.90
CA GLU A 211 -17.43 -2.65 -33.39
C GLU A 211 -16.46 -3.22 -34.43
N LEU A 212 -16.88 -4.26 -35.17
CA LEU A 212 -16.10 -4.84 -36.26
C LEU A 212 -15.89 -3.86 -37.42
N SER A 213 -16.92 -3.10 -37.82
CA SER A 213 -16.80 -2.13 -38.91
C SER A 213 -15.80 -1.01 -38.63
N ASN A 214 -15.48 -0.75 -37.36
CA ASN A 214 -14.54 0.28 -36.91
C ASN A 214 -13.12 -0.28 -36.61
N ALA A 215 -12.87 -1.56 -36.84
CA ALA A 215 -11.65 -2.25 -36.40
C ALA A 215 -10.72 -2.73 -37.54
N ASP A 216 -10.77 -2.09 -38.72
CA ASP A 216 -9.99 -2.52 -39.92
C ASP A 216 -8.49 -2.74 -39.64
N ASP A 217 -7.80 -1.74 -39.07
CA ASP A 217 -6.36 -1.83 -38.73
C ASP A 217 -6.02 -2.97 -37.76
N PHE A 218 -6.95 -3.29 -36.85
CA PHE A 218 -6.82 -4.36 -35.87
C PHE A 218 -7.13 -5.73 -36.48
N ILE A 219 -8.14 -5.82 -37.36
CA ILE A 219 -8.42 -7.06 -38.11
C ILE A 219 -7.26 -7.40 -39.04
N ASN A 220 -6.64 -6.41 -39.68
CA ASN A 220 -5.45 -6.63 -40.50
C ASN A 220 -4.26 -7.13 -39.65
N PHE A 221 -4.07 -6.59 -38.44
CA PHE A 221 -3.10 -7.14 -37.48
C PHE A 221 -3.40 -8.59 -37.10
N LEU A 222 -4.66 -8.92 -36.80
CA LEU A 222 -5.07 -10.28 -36.46
C LEU A 222 -4.79 -11.28 -37.59
N LYS A 223 -4.95 -10.85 -38.86
CA LYS A 223 -4.57 -11.64 -40.04
C LYS A 223 -3.07 -11.89 -40.12
N GLU A 224 -2.23 -10.87 -39.82
CA GLU A 224 -0.76 -11.01 -39.80
C GLU A 224 -0.31 -12.09 -38.79
N ILE A 225 -0.96 -12.16 -37.62
CA ILE A 225 -0.60 -13.11 -36.55
C ILE A 225 -1.46 -14.39 -36.56
N ALA A 226 -2.24 -14.65 -37.61
CA ALA A 226 -3.24 -15.73 -37.65
C ALA A 226 -2.63 -17.12 -37.35
N GLU A 227 -1.49 -17.44 -37.95
CA GLU A 227 -0.78 -18.73 -37.82
C GLU A 227 0.09 -18.84 -36.56
N HIS A 228 0.35 -17.74 -35.84
CA HIS A 228 1.30 -17.71 -34.72
C HIS A 228 0.65 -18.07 -33.37
N ASP A 229 1.33 -18.86 -32.52
CA ASP A 229 0.84 -19.11 -31.15
C ASP A 229 1.14 -17.89 -30.25
N ILE A 230 0.10 -17.14 -29.92
CA ILE A 230 0.18 -15.92 -29.11
C ILE A 230 -0.13 -16.15 -27.63
N LYS A 231 -0.36 -17.40 -27.18
CA LYS A 231 -0.67 -17.70 -25.77
C LYS A 231 0.44 -17.26 -24.81
N ASN A 232 1.69 -17.30 -25.27
CA ASN A 232 2.85 -16.92 -24.48
C ASN A 232 3.03 -15.39 -24.32
N LEU A 233 2.23 -14.56 -25.02
CA LEU A 233 2.25 -13.10 -24.84
C LEU A 233 1.80 -12.67 -23.44
N ILE A 234 0.98 -13.47 -22.76
CA ILE A 234 0.55 -13.21 -21.37
C ILE A 234 1.76 -13.09 -20.45
N ASN A 235 2.78 -13.93 -20.65
CA ASN A 235 3.99 -13.94 -19.82
C ASN A 235 4.91 -12.73 -20.06
N GLY A 236 4.66 -11.94 -21.12
CA GLY A 236 5.46 -10.75 -21.45
C GLY A 236 4.92 -9.45 -20.85
N VAL A 237 3.77 -9.48 -20.16
CA VAL A 237 3.12 -8.30 -19.59
C VAL A 237 3.86 -7.77 -18.34
N ASP A 238 4.65 -8.62 -17.66
CA ASP A 238 5.30 -8.28 -16.38
C ASP A 238 6.72 -7.69 -16.49
N ASP A 239 7.32 -7.63 -17.69
CA ASP A 239 8.75 -7.31 -17.85
C ASP A 239 9.07 -5.85 -18.26
N HIS A 240 8.06 -4.99 -18.38
CA HIS A 240 8.25 -3.60 -18.77
C HIS A 240 7.56 -2.66 -17.78
N SER A 241 8.38 -2.13 -16.85
CA SER A 241 8.36 -0.81 -16.18
C SER A 241 7.03 -0.07 -15.93
N ASP A 242 6.98 0.65 -14.80
CA ASP A 242 5.92 1.47 -14.18
C ASP A 242 4.96 2.36 -15.04
N GLU A 243 5.03 2.33 -16.37
CA GLU A 243 4.01 2.89 -17.27
C GLU A 243 3.15 1.75 -17.85
N ARG A 244 2.16 1.27 -17.09
CA ARG A 244 1.21 0.22 -17.53
C ARG A 244 0.37 0.67 -18.74
N LEU A 245 0.89 0.48 -19.96
CA LEU A 245 0.16 0.71 -21.20
C LEU A 245 -0.72 -0.48 -21.62
N ILE A 246 -0.41 -1.71 -21.19
CA ILE A 246 -1.16 -2.93 -21.50
C ILE A 246 -1.34 -3.77 -20.24
N GLN A 247 -2.56 -4.18 -19.93
CA GLN A 247 -2.88 -5.07 -18.81
C GLN A 247 -3.01 -6.52 -19.30
N GLU A 248 -2.84 -7.49 -18.39
CA GLU A 248 -3.03 -8.92 -18.67
C GLU A 248 -4.40 -9.21 -19.29
N ASP A 249 -5.43 -8.50 -18.82
CA ASP A 249 -6.80 -8.55 -19.35
C ASP A 249 -6.88 -8.16 -20.84
N THR A 250 -6.04 -7.24 -21.32
CA THR A 250 -5.98 -6.84 -22.73
C THR A 250 -5.40 -7.95 -23.60
N VAL A 251 -4.35 -8.63 -23.13
CA VAL A 251 -3.72 -9.76 -23.84
C VAL A 251 -4.64 -11.00 -23.82
N SER A 252 -5.30 -11.27 -22.70
CA SER A 252 -6.34 -12.29 -22.60
C SER A 252 -7.51 -12.02 -23.55
N SER A 253 -7.92 -10.75 -23.68
CA SER A 253 -8.94 -10.33 -24.63
C SER A 253 -8.49 -10.57 -26.08
N LEU A 254 -7.23 -10.27 -26.44
CA LEU A 254 -6.68 -10.55 -27.77
C LEU A 254 -6.74 -12.04 -28.12
N ILE A 255 -6.35 -12.92 -27.18
CA ILE A 255 -6.37 -14.37 -27.37
C ILE A 255 -7.80 -14.87 -27.61
N GLN A 256 -8.77 -14.37 -26.84
CA GLN A 256 -10.17 -14.72 -27.01
C GLN A 256 -10.73 -14.20 -28.34
N VAL A 257 -10.44 -12.94 -28.69
CA VAL A 257 -10.89 -12.36 -29.97
C VAL A 257 -10.32 -13.14 -31.15
N LYS A 258 -9.01 -13.46 -31.14
CA LYS A 258 -8.39 -14.30 -32.16
C LYS A 258 -9.10 -15.65 -32.27
N ARG A 259 -9.35 -16.34 -31.16
CA ARG A 259 -10.06 -17.64 -31.15
C ARG A 259 -11.42 -17.58 -31.84
N PHE A 260 -12.22 -16.54 -31.58
CA PHE A 260 -13.58 -16.42 -32.12
C PHE A 260 -13.60 -15.89 -33.56
N LEU A 261 -12.67 -15.01 -33.95
CA LEU A 261 -12.67 -14.39 -35.29
C LEU A 261 -11.86 -15.17 -36.34
N LEU A 262 -10.86 -15.96 -35.93
CA LEU A 262 -10.01 -16.73 -36.85
C LEU A 262 -10.81 -17.66 -37.80
N PRO A 263 -11.88 -18.37 -37.36
CA PRO A 263 -12.69 -19.17 -38.26
C PRO A 263 -13.28 -18.36 -39.42
N PHE A 264 -13.65 -17.10 -39.20
CA PHE A 264 -14.20 -16.22 -40.25
C PHE A 264 -13.12 -15.69 -41.19
N MET A 265 -11.87 -15.60 -40.75
CA MET A 265 -10.74 -15.16 -41.57
C MET A 265 -10.26 -16.24 -42.54
N ASN A 266 -10.46 -17.52 -42.18
CA ASN A 266 -10.05 -18.69 -42.95
C ASN A 266 -11.18 -19.28 -43.82
N ASN A 267 -12.25 -18.52 -44.08
CA ASN A 267 -13.43 -19.06 -44.75
C ASN A 267 -13.23 -19.34 -46.25
N ASN A 268 -13.54 -20.58 -46.63
CA ASN A 268 -13.57 -21.06 -48.02
C ASN A 268 -14.75 -20.42 -48.78
N GLU A 269 -14.49 -19.51 -49.72
CA GLU A 269 -15.26 -18.92 -50.86
C GLU A 269 -16.81 -19.15 -51.06
N ARG A 270 -17.57 -19.75 -50.15
CA ARG A 270 -18.99 -20.16 -50.33
C ARG A 270 -19.92 -19.73 -49.20
N GLU A 271 -19.50 -18.83 -48.31
CA GLU A 271 -20.39 -18.33 -47.26
C GLU A 271 -21.31 -17.22 -47.79
N THR A 272 -22.63 -17.39 -47.60
CA THR A 272 -23.63 -16.38 -47.96
C THR A 272 -23.80 -15.36 -46.82
N ILE A 273 -24.31 -14.15 -47.12
CA ILE A 273 -24.64 -13.14 -46.09
C ILE A 273 -25.50 -13.74 -44.97
N LYS A 274 -26.47 -14.60 -45.33
CA LYS A 274 -27.36 -15.24 -44.36
C LYS A 274 -26.61 -16.20 -43.43
N SER A 275 -25.77 -17.08 -43.98
CA SER A 275 -24.99 -18.02 -43.16
C SER A 275 -23.96 -17.29 -42.29
N PHE A 276 -23.31 -16.24 -42.82
CA PHE A 276 -22.40 -15.40 -42.05
C PHE A 276 -23.09 -14.74 -40.85
N LEU A 277 -24.27 -14.16 -41.04
CA LEU A 277 -25.05 -13.55 -39.95
C LEU A 277 -25.49 -14.57 -38.90
N VAL A 278 -25.80 -15.82 -39.29
CA VAL A 278 -26.08 -16.90 -38.32
C VAL A 278 -24.82 -17.26 -37.53
N SER A 279 -23.69 -17.44 -38.20
CA SER A 279 -22.41 -17.72 -37.55
C SER A 279 -22.00 -16.61 -36.57
N LEU A 280 -22.19 -15.34 -36.95
CA LEU A 280 -21.90 -14.19 -36.10
C LEU A 280 -22.83 -14.14 -34.88
N SER A 281 -24.11 -14.48 -35.04
CA SER A 281 -25.09 -14.55 -33.95
C SER A 281 -24.72 -15.66 -32.95
N ASN A 282 -24.35 -16.84 -33.43
CA ASN A 282 -23.92 -17.97 -32.58
C ASN A 282 -22.69 -17.61 -31.74
N VAL A 283 -21.74 -16.85 -32.30
CA VAL A 283 -20.53 -16.42 -31.58
C VAL A 283 -20.85 -15.44 -30.44
N ILE A 284 -21.91 -14.63 -30.60
CA ILE A 284 -22.38 -13.75 -29.53
C ILE A 284 -23.07 -14.55 -28.43
N ASP A 285 -23.84 -15.57 -28.79
CA ASP A 285 -24.44 -16.48 -27.80
C ASP A 285 -23.36 -17.20 -26.98
N GLU A 286 -22.23 -17.57 -27.60
CA GLU A 286 -21.07 -18.14 -26.90
C GLU A 286 -20.28 -17.11 -26.09
N ASN A 287 -20.20 -15.85 -26.53
CA ASN A 287 -19.47 -14.79 -25.85
C ASN A 287 -20.14 -13.41 -26.00
N PRO A 288 -21.08 -13.07 -25.10
CA PRO A 288 -21.79 -11.78 -25.14
C PRO A 288 -20.88 -10.56 -24.97
N THR A 289 -19.65 -10.75 -24.48
CA THR A 289 -18.68 -9.66 -24.25
C THR A 289 -17.72 -9.41 -25.41
N LEU A 290 -17.84 -10.18 -26.50
CA LEU A 290 -16.87 -10.14 -27.61
C LEU A 290 -16.71 -8.75 -28.23
N GLY A 291 -17.79 -8.02 -28.44
CA GLY A 291 -17.75 -6.65 -28.98
C GLY A 291 -16.89 -5.70 -28.11
N LYS A 292 -17.01 -5.80 -26.78
CA LYS A 292 -16.19 -4.99 -25.85
C LYS A 292 -14.71 -5.37 -25.92
N LYS A 293 -14.41 -6.66 -26.10
CA LYS A 293 -13.04 -7.16 -26.23
C LYS A 293 -12.39 -6.70 -27.53
N ILE A 294 -13.14 -6.67 -28.63
CA ILE A 294 -12.69 -6.13 -29.92
C ILE A 294 -12.40 -4.64 -29.79
N ALA A 295 -13.31 -3.87 -29.18
CA ALA A 295 -13.10 -2.44 -28.94
C ALA A 295 -11.84 -2.15 -28.11
N LEU A 296 -11.64 -2.93 -27.04
CA LEU A 296 -10.44 -2.84 -26.19
C LEU A 296 -9.16 -3.14 -26.99
N CYS A 297 -9.12 -4.24 -27.74
CA CYS A 297 -7.95 -4.60 -28.54
C CYS A 297 -7.67 -3.58 -29.65
N ASN A 298 -8.72 -3.05 -30.29
CA ASN A 298 -8.59 -2.02 -31.31
C ASN A 298 -8.00 -0.72 -30.72
N SER A 299 -8.45 -0.29 -29.55
CA SER A 299 -7.91 0.90 -28.86
C SER A 299 -6.44 0.74 -28.45
N CYS A 300 -5.97 -0.50 -28.24
CA CYS A 300 -4.60 -0.83 -27.87
C CYS A 300 -3.77 -1.44 -29.02
N ASN A 301 -4.23 -1.37 -30.27
CA ASN A 301 -3.64 -2.11 -31.40
C ASN A 301 -2.13 -1.83 -31.60
N MET A 302 -1.72 -0.55 -31.57
CA MET A 302 -0.30 -0.18 -31.68
C MET A 302 0.55 -0.76 -30.55
N ALA A 303 0.02 -0.76 -29.33
CA ALA A 303 0.73 -1.28 -28.17
C ALA A 303 0.87 -2.81 -28.27
N LEU A 304 -0.18 -3.52 -28.70
CA LEU A 304 -0.15 -4.97 -28.95
C LEU A 304 0.83 -5.35 -30.07
N ARG A 305 0.89 -4.57 -31.18
CA ARG A 305 1.88 -4.75 -32.26
C ARG A 305 3.32 -4.59 -31.76
N ASN A 306 3.59 -3.54 -30.99
CA ASN A 306 4.92 -3.30 -30.41
C ASN A 306 5.32 -4.41 -29.43
N MET A 307 4.38 -4.86 -28.59
CA MET A 307 4.61 -5.95 -27.65
C MET A 307 4.97 -7.25 -28.38
N TYR A 308 4.20 -7.61 -29.42
CA TYR A 308 4.48 -8.77 -30.27
C TYR A 308 5.90 -8.71 -30.88
N GLN A 309 6.28 -7.58 -31.47
CA GLN A 309 7.62 -7.38 -32.06
C GLN A 309 8.76 -7.42 -31.02
N SER A 310 8.52 -6.92 -29.80
CA SER A 310 9.54 -6.91 -28.73
C SER A 310 9.85 -8.31 -28.19
N ILE A 311 8.85 -9.19 -28.13
CA ILE A 311 8.99 -10.56 -27.62
C ILE A 311 9.67 -11.46 -28.65
N GLU A 312 9.36 -11.27 -29.94
CA GLU A 312 10.03 -11.98 -31.05
C GLU A 312 11.56 -11.72 -31.07
N ASN A 313 11.99 -10.50 -30.71
CA ASN A 313 13.41 -10.10 -30.64
C ASN A 313 14.11 -10.42 -29.29
N ARG A 314 13.41 -10.96 -28.29
CA ARG A 314 13.90 -11.06 -26.90
C ARG A 314 14.93 -12.19 -26.69
N GLY A 315 14.82 -13.27 -27.47
CA GLY A 315 15.73 -14.42 -27.40
C GLY A 315 17.14 -14.09 -27.87
N GLU A 316 17.28 -13.30 -28.94
CA GLU A 316 18.58 -12.94 -29.51
C GLU A 316 19.32 -11.89 -28.69
N ALA A 317 18.63 -10.84 -28.23
CA ALA A 317 19.24 -9.81 -27.38
C ALA A 317 19.77 -10.39 -26.06
N THR A 318 19.08 -11.40 -25.50
CA THR A 318 19.52 -12.07 -24.26
C THR A 318 20.76 -12.95 -24.52
N LYS A 319 20.79 -13.69 -25.64
CA LYS A 319 21.97 -14.47 -26.07
C LYS A 319 23.20 -13.57 -26.25
N GLU A 320 23.03 -12.41 -26.88
CA GLU A 320 24.11 -11.44 -27.08
C GLU A 320 24.66 -10.88 -25.75
N LYS A 321 23.77 -10.53 -24.81
CA LYS A 321 24.17 -10.09 -23.46
C LYS A 321 24.99 -11.15 -22.72
N ILE A 322 24.54 -12.42 -22.75
CA ILE A 322 25.25 -13.55 -22.13
C ILE A 322 26.63 -13.74 -22.78
N LYS A 323 26.70 -13.71 -24.12
CA LYS A 323 27.96 -13.83 -24.85
C LYS A 323 28.95 -12.74 -24.44
N ASN A 324 28.51 -11.48 -24.38
CA ASN A 324 29.34 -10.35 -23.97
C ASN A 324 29.77 -10.46 -22.51
N ALA A 325 28.88 -10.89 -21.61
CA ALA A 325 29.19 -11.12 -20.20
C ALA A 325 30.30 -12.17 -19.99
N VAL A 326 30.22 -13.31 -20.71
CA VAL A 326 31.21 -14.39 -20.61
C VAL A 326 32.55 -13.93 -21.19
N GLN A 327 32.54 -13.40 -22.41
CA GLN A 327 33.76 -13.11 -23.17
C GLN A 327 34.49 -11.84 -22.72
N ASN A 328 33.73 -10.78 -22.44
CA ASN A 328 34.26 -9.43 -22.21
C ASN A 328 33.86 -8.85 -20.84
N GLY A 329 33.08 -9.58 -20.03
CA GLY A 329 32.65 -9.09 -18.73
C GLY A 329 33.73 -9.12 -17.66
N SER A 330 33.57 -8.30 -16.63
CA SER A 330 34.30 -8.34 -15.37
C SER A 330 33.31 -8.43 -14.21
N TYR A 331 33.63 -9.26 -13.22
CA TYR A 331 32.88 -9.29 -11.96
C TYR A 331 33.65 -8.50 -10.93
N THR A 332 32.99 -7.52 -10.31
CA THR A 332 33.53 -6.73 -9.22
C THR A 332 32.76 -7.07 -7.95
N PHE A 333 33.46 -7.56 -6.95
CA PHE A 333 32.94 -7.80 -5.59
C PHE A 333 33.41 -6.67 -4.67
N GLY A 334 32.56 -6.22 -3.77
CA GLY A 334 32.93 -5.21 -2.78
C GLY A 334 31.95 -5.19 -1.62
N ARG A 335 32.25 -4.39 -0.60
CA ARG A 335 31.35 -4.15 0.53
C ARG A 335 30.52 -2.90 0.30
N ASP A 336 29.21 -3.01 0.50
CA ASP A 336 28.34 -1.87 0.72
C ASP A 336 28.41 -1.48 2.19
N GLU A 337 29.02 -0.33 2.49
CA GLU A 337 29.16 0.17 3.87
C GLU A 337 27.81 0.50 4.53
N LYS A 338 26.76 0.79 3.75
CA LYS A 338 25.44 1.16 4.29
C LYS A 338 24.60 -0.04 4.65
N GLU A 339 24.60 -1.05 3.78
CA GLU A 339 23.81 -2.27 3.99
C GLU A 339 24.56 -3.34 4.81
N ASP A 340 25.84 -3.10 5.10
CA ASP A 340 26.75 -4.04 5.74
C ASP A 340 26.81 -5.41 5.03
N LYS A 341 26.71 -5.37 3.70
CA LYS A 341 26.61 -6.56 2.84
C LYS A 341 27.64 -6.55 1.73
N CYS A 342 28.00 -7.73 1.24
CA CYS A 342 28.78 -7.86 0.02
C CYS A 342 27.87 -7.62 -1.19
N PHE A 343 28.33 -6.81 -2.14
CA PHE A 343 27.70 -6.66 -3.46
C PHE A 343 28.55 -7.32 -4.54
N VAL A 344 27.90 -7.64 -5.65
CA VAL A 344 28.57 -7.98 -6.91
C VAL A 344 28.00 -7.12 -8.04
N SER A 345 28.88 -6.71 -8.95
CA SER A 345 28.48 -6.13 -10.22
C SER A 345 29.18 -6.80 -11.38
N LEU A 346 28.46 -7.03 -12.46
CA LEU A 346 28.98 -7.52 -13.73
C LEU A 346 29.03 -6.37 -14.73
N LYS A 347 30.21 -6.07 -15.27
CA LYS A 347 30.42 -4.97 -16.21
C LYS A 347 30.99 -5.47 -17.52
N TYR A 348 30.50 -4.98 -18.66
CA TYR A 348 31.17 -5.18 -19.95
C TYR A 348 30.93 -3.99 -20.88
N THR A 349 31.85 -3.75 -21.80
CA THR A 349 31.69 -2.72 -22.84
C THR A 349 30.94 -3.31 -24.04
N SER A 350 29.78 -2.75 -24.36
CA SER A 350 29.05 -3.03 -25.59
C SER A 350 29.46 -2.04 -26.68
N ARG A 351 29.85 -2.54 -27.85
CA ARG A 351 30.17 -1.72 -29.02
C ARG A 351 28.99 -1.76 -29.98
N THR A 352 28.22 -0.69 -30.03
CA THR A 352 27.27 -0.48 -31.12
C THR A 352 27.92 0.36 -32.22
N SER A 353 27.39 0.32 -33.44
CA SER A 353 27.93 1.03 -34.60
C SER A 353 27.99 2.57 -34.46
N LYS A 354 27.45 3.14 -33.35
CA LYS A 354 27.42 4.59 -33.08
C LYS A 354 27.96 5.01 -31.70
N SER A 355 28.19 4.10 -30.74
CA SER A 355 28.79 4.43 -29.43
C SER A 355 29.34 3.21 -28.67
N GLU A 356 30.37 3.44 -27.85
CA GLU A 356 30.79 2.51 -26.79
C GLU A 356 29.97 2.80 -25.52
N MET A 357 29.24 1.80 -25.04
CA MET A 357 28.43 1.91 -23.82
C MET A 357 28.84 0.84 -22.81
N ILE A 358 29.13 1.25 -21.57
CA ILE A 358 29.44 0.33 -20.48
C ILE A 358 28.12 -0.17 -19.90
N MET A 359 27.88 -1.47 -20.02
CA MET A 359 26.75 -2.14 -19.40
C MET A 359 27.16 -2.60 -18.00
N THR A 360 26.37 -2.28 -16.98
CA THR A 360 26.58 -2.72 -15.60
C THR A 360 25.32 -3.44 -15.13
N TYR A 361 25.50 -4.59 -14.49
CA TYR A 361 24.43 -5.42 -13.95
C TYR A 361 24.68 -5.67 -12.46
N ASN A 362 23.66 -5.50 -11.63
CA ASN A 362 23.66 -5.88 -10.21
C ASN A 362 23.27 -7.36 -10.03
N MET A 363 23.31 -7.86 -8.79
CA MET A 363 23.04 -9.29 -8.51
C MET A 363 21.66 -9.76 -8.98
N ASN A 364 20.61 -8.97 -8.78
CA ASN A 364 19.25 -9.32 -9.19
C ASN A 364 19.14 -9.42 -10.72
N GLU A 365 19.77 -8.48 -11.43
CA GLU A 365 19.81 -8.49 -12.90
C GLU A 365 20.65 -9.65 -13.45
N ILE A 366 21.73 -10.02 -12.76
CA ILE A 366 22.55 -11.19 -13.10
C ILE A 366 21.75 -12.49 -12.89
N LEU A 367 21.02 -12.62 -11.78
CA LEU A 367 20.17 -13.78 -11.50
C LEU A 367 19.00 -13.89 -12.49
N ASP A 368 18.41 -12.77 -12.89
CA ASP A 368 17.41 -12.74 -13.94
C ASP A 368 17.99 -13.20 -15.29
N LEU A 369 19.18 -12.69 -15.69
CA LEU A 369 19.88 -13.17 -16.88
C LEU A 369 20.19 -14.68 -16.79
N ARG A 370 20.54 -15.19 -15.60
CA ARG A 370 20.74 -16.64 -15.36
C ARG A 370 19.44 -17.42 -15.52
N GLY A 371 18.32 -16.92 -14.99
CA GLY A 371 16.99 -17.53 -15.18
C GLY A 371 16.62 -17.63 -16.65
N ARG A 372 16.83 -16.54 -17.41
CA ARG A 372 16.62 -16.51 -18.86
C ARG A 372 17.57 -17.44 -19.62
N ALA A 373 18.84 -17.51 -19.23
CA ALA A 373 19.83 -18.43 -19.79
C ALA A 373 19.38 -19.90 -19.66
N LEU A 374 18.87 -20.31 -18.48
CA LEU A 374 18.37 -21.67 -18.25
C LEU A 374 17.13 -22.01 -19.08
N LEU A 375 16.25 -21.03 -19.35
CA LEU A 375 15.10 -21.21 -20.23
C LEU A 375 15.54 -21.39 -21.69
N ILE A 376 16.55 -20.63 -22.16
CA ILE A 376 17.10 -20.73 -23.51
C ILE A 376 17.86 -22.05 -23.72
N ALA A 377 18.50 -22.60 -22.68
CA ALA A 377 19.28 -23.84 -22.76
C ALA A 377 18.45 -25.13 -22.90
N LYS A 378 17.14 -25.10 -22.59
CA LYS A 378 16.27 -26.29 -22.74
C LYS A 378 16.08 -26.64 -24.23
N PRO A 379 16.31 -27.90 -24.65
CA PRO A 379 16.01 -28.31 -26.02
C PRO A 379 14.50 -28.23 -26.27
N LYS A 380 14.10 -27.77 -27.46
CA LYS A 380 12.71 -27.87 -27.94
C LYS A 380 12.32 -29.36 -27.92
N ILE A 381 11.45 -29.76 -27.00
CA ILE A 381 10.82 -31.08 -27.01
C ILE A 381 9.63 -30.99 -27.96
N SER A 382 9.87 -31.29 -29.22
CA SER A 382 8.84 -31.69 -30.18
C SER A 382 9.52 -32.45 -31.32
N GLU A 383 9.35 -33.77 -31.33
CA GLU A 383 9.58 -34.58 -32.53
C GLU A 383 8.59 -34.11 -33.61
N ASN A 384 9.11 -33.95 -34.82
CA ASN A 384 8.43 -33.53 -36.06
C ASN A 384 8.32 -32.02 -36.26
N ASP A 385 9.40 -31.40 -36.73
CA ASP A 385 9.28 -30.42 -37.81
C ASP A 385 10.52 -30.46 -38.71
N VAL A 386 10.24 -30.70 -39.99
CA VAL A 386 11.22 -30.77 -41.07
C VAL A 386 11.42 -29.36 -41.62
N THR A 387 12.67 -28.93 -41.63
CA THR A 387 13.26 -27.78 -42.36
C THR A 387 12.64 -26.41 -42.16
N HIS A 388 13.40 -25.48 -41.56
CA HIS A 388 13.78 -24.21 -42.22
C HIS A 388 14.97 -23.55 -41.48
N GLU A 389 15.96 -23.19 -42.30
CA GLU A 389 16.95 -22.09 -42.20
C GLU A 389 18.00 -22.02 -41.08
N LYS A 390 19.16 -21.52 -41.50
CA LYS A 390 20.43 -21.44 -40.79
C LYS A 390 20.43 -20.26 -39.82
N ASP A 391 20.03 -20.50 -38.58
CA ASP A 391 20.43 -19.61 -37.48
C ASP A 391 21.75 -20.11 -36.89
N GLU A 392 22.73 -19.23 -36.76
CA GLU A 392 23.97 -19.50 -36.02
C GLU A 392 23.61 -19.83 -34.56
N GLU A 393 23.40 -21.10 -34.25
CA GLU A 393 23.21 -21.58 -32.88
C GLU A 393 24.39 -21.15 -32.01
N MET A 394 24.13 -20.27 -31.05
CA MET A 394 25.09 -19.97 -29.99
C MET A 394 25.52 -21.29 -29.33
N PRO A 395 26.83 -21.56 -29.17
CA PRO A 395 27.26 -22.83 -28.58
C PRO A 395 26.71 -22.94 -27.16
N LYS A 396 25.97 -24.01 -26.84
CA LYS A 396 25.47 -24.33 -25.48
C LYS A 396 26.53 -24.07 -24.39
N ASN A 397 27.80 -24.35 -24.72
CA ASN A 397 28.97 -24.09 -23.89
C ASN A 397 29.05 -22.66 -23.32
N ILE A 398 28.68 -21.61 -24.06
CA ILE A 398 28.72 -20.23 -23.54
C ILE A 398 27.62 -19.98 -22.50
N ILE A 399 26.44 -20.55 -22.70
CA ILE A 399 25.31 -20.40 -21.77
C ILE A 399 25.61 -21.14 -20.47
N ASP A 400 26.09 -22.39 -20.57
CA ASP A 400 26.49 -23.20 -19.41
C ASP A 400 27.63 -22.53 -18.63
N GLU A 401 28.60 -21.95 -19.34
CA GLU A 401 29.70 -21.21 -18.74
C GLU A 401 29.23 -19.97 -17.98
N PHE A 402 28.25 -19.23 -18.52
CA PHE A 402 27.65 -18.10 -17.80
C PHE A 402 26.95 -18.55 -16.52
N VAL A 403 26.14 -19.61 -16.58
CA VAL A 403 25.44 -20.14 -15.39
C VAL A 403 26.43 -20.50 -14.29
N VAL A 404 27.52 -21.20 -14.63
CA VAL A 404 28.57 -21.56 -13.66
C VAL A 404 29.27 -20.33 -13.08
N GLN A 405 29.53 -19.29 -13.88
CA GLN A 405 30.11 -18.05 -13.38
C GLN A 405 29.19 -17.35 -12.37
N VAL A 406 27.87 -17.34 -12.62
CA VAL A 406 26.90 -16.76 -11.68
C VAL A 406 26.79 -17.58 -10.40
N ASP A 407 26.78 -18.91 -10.49
CA ASP A 407 26.75 -19.79 -9.31
C ASP A 407 27.99 -19.57 -8.42
N LEU A 408 29.18 -19.47 -9.03
CA LEU A 408 30.41 -19.14 -8.31
C LEU A 408 30.38 -17.73 -7.71
N ALA A 409 29.76 -16.76 -8.39
CA ALA A 409 29.62 -15.40 -7.85
C ALA A 409 28.75 -15.40 -6.59
N GLN A 410 27.66 -16.17 -6.57
CA GLN A 410 26.82 -16.34 -5.39
C GLN A 410 27.60 -16.96 -4.23
N GLU A 411 28.32 -18.06 -4.46
CA GLU A 411 29.14 -18.69 -3.40
C GLU A 411 30.24 -17.75 -2.87
N ILE A 412 30.85 -16.92 -3.73
CA ILE A 412 31.83 -15.92 -3.31
C ILE A 412 31.18 -14.85 -2.42
N ILE A 413 29.99 -14.37 -2.77
CA ILE A 413 29.23 -13.39 -1.98
C ILE A 413 28.90 -13.97 -0.61
N ASP A 414 28.49 -15.23 -0.54
CA ASP A 414 28.10 -15.87 0.72
C ASP A 414 29.30 -15.96 1.68
N VAL A 415 30.47 -16.41 1.19
CA VAL A 415 31.71 -16.48 1.99
C VAL A 415 32.21 -15.09 2.38
N LEU A 416 32.18 -14.12 1.46
CA LEU A 416 32.58 -12.73 1.76
C LEU A 416 31.66 -12.08 2.80
N SER A 417 30.35 -12.32 2.70
CA SER A 417 29.38 -11.80 3.66
C SER A 417 29.66 -12.34 5.06
N LEU A 418 30.01 -13.62 5.19
CA LEU A 418 30.40 -14.20 6.48
C LEU A 418 31.72 -13.62 7.02
N LEU A 419 32.74 -13.41 6.17
CA LEU A 419 33.98 -12.74 6.55
C LEU A 419 33.75 -11.30 7.05
N ILE A 420 32.84 -10.57 6.40
CA ILE A 420 32.44 -9.21 6.79
C ILE A 420 31.71 -9.23 8.14
N GLN A 421 30.74 -10.14 8.31
CA GLN A 421 29.98 -10.29 9.55
C GLN A 421 30.86 -10.65 10.74
N LEU A 422 31.81 -11.58 10.55
CA LEU A 422 32.82 -11.94 11.56
C LEU A 422 33.88 -10.84 11.78
N GLY A 423 33.72 -9.66 11.17
CA GLY A 423 34.54 -8.48 11.39
C GLY A 423 35.98 -8.59 10.90
N HIS A 424 36.24 -9.35 9.85
CA HIS A 424 37.58 -9.50 9.30
C HIS A 424 38.14 -8.15 8.81
N PHE A 425 39.32 -7.76 9.32
CA PHE A 425 39.92 -6.44 9.10
C PHE A 425 40.13 -6.09 7.61
N ASP A 426 40.64 -7.02 6.80
CA ASP A 426 40.88 -6.78 5.36
C ASP A 426 39.61 -6.51 4.54
N TYR A 427 38.44 -7.00 4.97
CA TYR A 427 37.18 -6.87 4.22
C TYR A 427 36.33 -5.68 4.72
N ARG A 428 36.95 -4.77 5.50
CA ARG A 428 36.31 -3.52 5.91
C ARG A 428 36.15 -2.54 4.76
N LYS A 429 37.17 -2.42 3.92
CA LYS A 429 37.19 -1.61 2.69
C LYS A 429 37.90 -2.40 1.61
N PHE A 430 37.15 -3.21 0.88
CA PHE A 430 37.70 -4.02 -0.21
C PHE A 430 36.87 -3.87 -1.48
N GLU A 431 37.58 -3.97 -2.60
CA GLU A 431 37.00 -4.13 -3.92
C GLU A 431 37.89 -5.09 -4.69
N LYS A 432 37.29 -6.14 -5.24
CA LYS A 432 37.99 -7.17 -6.02
C LYS A 432 37.35 -7.32 -7.38
N GLU A 433 38.08 -6.93 -8.41
CA GLU A 433 37.69 -7.17 -9.80
C GLU A 433 38.35 -8.46 -10.34
N LEU A 434 37.54 -9.31 -10.99
CA LEU A 434 37.96 -10.52 -11.68
C LEU A 434 37.69 -10.37 -13.18
N ILE A 435 38.78 -10.29 -13.96
CA ILE A 435 38.80 -10.09 -15.42
C ILE A 435 39.55 -11.25 -16.10
N GLY A 436 39.24 -11.53 -17.37
CA GLY A 436 40.09 -12.33 -18.26
C GLY A 436 39.36 -13.50 -18.93
N LYS A 437 40.03 -14.14 -19.91
CA LYS A 437 39.47 -15.27 -20.69
C LYS A 437 39.23 -16.55 -19.88
N ASN A 438 39.97 -16.75 -18.78
CA ASN A 438 39.84 -17.89 -17.87
C ASN A 438 39.11 -17.50 -16.57
N LYS A 439 38.08 -16.65 -16.70
CA LYS A 439 37.38 -16.03 -15.56
C LYS A 439 36.85 -17.05 -14.55
N LYS A 440 36.22 -18.13 -15.02
CA LYS A 440 35.69 -19.21 -14.18
C LYS A 440 36.77 -19.85 -13.30
N ASP A 441 37.94 -20.13 -13.85
CA ASP A 441 39.04 -20.70 -13.07
C ASP A 441 39.58 -19.70 -12.04
N SER A 442 39.64 -18.42 -12.40
CA SER A 442 40.00 -17.34 -11.46
C SER A 442 38.97 -17.22 -10.32
N MET A 443 37.67 -17.32 -10.62
CA MET A 443 36.60 -17.29 -9.62
C MET A 443 36.69 -18.50 -8.68
N LYS A 444 36.92 -19.71 -9.21
CA LYS A 444 37.12 -20.92 -8.39
C LYS A 444 38.32 -20.78 -7.44
N LYS A 445 39.47 -20.34 -7.96
CA LYS A 445 40.66 -20.11 -7.14
C LYS A 445 40.43 -19.05 -6.07
N TYR A 446 39.69 -18.00 -6.40
CA TYR A 446 39.37 -16.95 -5.45
C TYR A 446 38.42 -17.45 -4.36
N LEU A 447 37.39 -18.24 -4.71
CA LEU A 447 36.51 -18.89 -3.75
C LEU A 447 37.26 -19.85 -2.81
N GLU A 448 38.18 -20.66 -3.34
CA GLU A 448 39.06 -21.53 -2.52
C GLU A 448 39.93 -20.72 -1.55
N PHE A 449 40.52 -19.62 -2.03
CA PHE A 449 41.28 -18.69 -1.20
C PHE A 449 40.39 -18.12 -0.07
N LEU A 450 39.20 -17.61 -0.40
CA LEU A 450 38.27 -17.03 0.58
C LEU A 450 37.80 -18.04 1.62
N ARG A 451 37.55 -19.30 1.24
CA ARG A 451 37.22 -20.38 2.17
C ARG A 451 38.38 -20.67 3.13
N GLY A 452 39.62 -20.62 2.63
CA GLY A 452 40.82 -20.72 3.45
C GLY A 452 40.94 -19.57 4.46
N GLU A 453 40.74 -18.33 3.99
CA GLU A 453 40.75 -17.13 4.82
C GLU A 453 39.68 -17.18 5.91
N LEU A 454 38.44 -17.58 5.58
CA LEU A 454 37.35 -17.70 6.55
C LEU A 454 37.70 -18.68 7.67
N LYS A 455 38.20 -19.87 7.33
CA LYS A 455 38.59 -20.88 8.32
C LYS A 455 39.74 -20.40 9.22
N ASN A 456 40.73 -19.74 8.61
CA ASN A 456 41.85 -19.14 9.34
C ASN A 456 41.36 -18.03 10.29
N TRP A 457 40.47 -17.17 9.82
CA TRP A 457 39.88 -16.09 10.61
C TRP A 457 39.09 -16.58 11.80
N GLN A 458 38.22 -17.59 11.61
CA GLN A 458 37.49 -18.24 12.71
C GLN A 458 38.45 -18.77 13.77
N THR A 459 39.54 -19.43 13.36
CA THR A 459 40.58 -19.93 14.29
C THR A 459 41.26 -18.78 15.04
N ILE A 460 41.61 -17.68 14.36
CA ILE A 460 42.23 -16.50 14.98
C ILE A 460 41.29 -15.87 16.02
N VAL A 461 40.02 -15.68 15.66
CA VAL A 461 39.01 -15.12 16.57
C VAL A 461 38.78 -16.04 17.76
N ASP A 462 38.70 -17.35 17.53
CA ASP A 462 38.54 -18.34 18.59
C ASP A 462 39.68 -18.30 19.59
N ASN A 463 40.93 -18.33 19.12
CA ASN A 463 42.13 -18.22 19.95
C ASN A 463 42.17 -16.89 20.72
N ALA A 464 41.84 -15.77 20.06
CA ALA A 464 41.82 -14.46 20.71
C ALA A 464 40.80 -14.40 21.86
N GLN A 465 39.62 -14.98 21.68
CA GLN A 465 38.57 -15.05 22.71
C GLN A 465 38.96 -15.94 23.90
N GLU A 466 39.71 -17.01 23.66
CA GLU A 466 40.28 -17.87 24.70
C GLU A 466 41.37 -17.15 25.51
N GLU A 467 42.27 -16.42 24.84
CA GLU A 467 43.34 -15.65 25.50
C GLU A 467 42.81 -14.39 26.21
N CYS A 468 41.80 -13.74 25.65
CA CYS A 468 41.28 -12.45 26.10
C CYS A 468 39.78 -12.51 26.40
N TYR A 469 39.44 -12.90 27.64
CA TYR A 469 38.05 -13.07 28.09
C TYR A 469 37.13 -11.88 27.79
N TYR A 470 37.61 -10.64 27.89
CA TYR A 470 36.79 -9.45 27.66
C TYR A 470 36.32 -9.26 26.21
N LEU A 471 36.93 -9.96 25.24
CA LEU A 471 36.42 -10.02 23.87
C LEU A 471 35.09 -10.79 23.79
N THR A 472 34.83 -11.69 24.74
CA THR A 472 33.58 -12.47 24.77
C THR A 472 32.34 -11.66 25.15
N PHE A 473 32.48 -10.37 25.47
CA PHE A 473 31.33 -9.50 25.77
C PHE A 473 30.73 -8.84 24.52
N PHE A 474 31.43 -8.90 23.38
CA PHE A 474 31.12 -8.07 22.22
C PHE A 474 31.21 -8.87 20.91
N PRO A 475 30.21 -8.77 20.02
CA PRO A 475 30.34 -9.27 18.65
C PRO A 475 31.41 -8.49 17.86
N ALA A 476 31.87 -9.06 16.76
CA ALA A 476 33.01 -8.58 15.99
C ALA A 476 32.87 -7.13 15.55
N ARG A 477 31.68 -6.68 15.16
CA ARG A 477 31.49 -5.27 14.76
C ARG A 477 31.63 -4.27 15.92
N HIS A 478 31.32 -4.66 17.16
CA HIS A 478 31.61 -3.84 18.34
C HIS A 478 33.11 -3.86 18.67
N ILE A 479 33.80 -4.98 18.43
CA ILE A 479 35.27 -5.03 18.49
C ILE A 479 35.90 -4.10 17.45
N LEU A 480 35.33 -4.01 16.25
CA LEU A 480 35.77 -3.06 15.23
C LEU A 480 35.54 -1.60 15.64
N ALA A 481 34.43 -1.29 16.35
CA ALA A 481 34.21 0.04 16.91
C ALA A 481 35.30 0.42 17.93
N PHE A 482 35.68 -0.51 18.82
CA PHE A 482 36.81 -0.31 19.74
C PHE A 482 38.13 -0.16 19.01
N TYR A 483 38.37 -0.97 17.97
CA TYR A 483 39.57 -0.82 17.13
C TYR A 483 39.66 0.59 16.54
N ASP A 484 38.56 1.12 16.01
CA ASP A 484 38.51 2.48 15.46
C ASP A 484 38.73 3.54 16.55
N TYR A 485 38.13 3.38 17.73
CA TYR A 485 38.34 4.29 18.86
C TYR A 485 39.81 4.34 19.31
N PHE A 486 40.42 3.16 19.44
CA PHE A 486 41.79 3.01 19.95
C PHE A 486 42.86 3.34 18.91
N THR A 487 42.55 3.25 17.62
CA THR A 487 43.53 3.52 16.56
C THR A 487 43.36 4.90 15.90
N SER A 488 42.17 5.49 15.88
CA SER A 488 41.91 6.75 15.16
C SER A 488 42.48 7.98 15.88
N GLU A 489 43.26 8.76 15.15
CA GLU A 489 43.75 10.08 15.60
C GLU A 489 42.69 11.18 15.48
N LYS A 490 41.67 10.98 14.65
CA LYS A 490 40.60 11.96 14.40
C LYS A 490 39.49 11.79 15.40
N LEU A 491 39.08 12.87 16.07
CA LEU A 491 37.89 12.89 16.92
C LEU A 491 36.68 12.43 16.11
N ASP A 492 36.00 11.43 16.64
CA ASP A 492 34.77 10.85 16.14
C ASP A 492 33.86 10.71 17.36
N GLU A 493 32.95 11.67 17.51
CA GLU A 493 32.05 11.75 18.67
C GLU A 493 31.02 10.60 18.64
N GLU A 494 30.61 10.14 17.47
CA GLU A 494 29.63 9.07 17.32
C GLU A 494 30.22 7.72 17.78
N ASN A 495 31.41 7.38 17.29
CA ASN A 495 32.13 6.18 17.72
C ASN A 495 32.48 6.23 19.22
N GLU A 496 32.82 7.41 19.76
CA GLU A 496 33.10 7.56 21.18
C GLU A 496 31.86 7.29 22.05
N GLU A 497 30.69 7.83 21.67
CA GLU A 497 29.42 7.55 22.36
C GLU A 497 28.98 6.10 22.22
N GLU A 498 29.25 5.47 21.07
CA GLU A 498 29.07 4.04 20.88
C GLU A 498 29.96 3.23 21.85
N CYS A 499 31.26 3.48 21.88
CA CYS A 499 32.18 2.79 22.79
C CYS A 499 31.83 3.01 24.28
N LYS A 500 31.38 4.21 24.66
CA LYS A 500 30.85 4.48 26.02
C LYS A 500 29.61 3.64 26.32
N THR A 501 28.73 3.46 25.34
CA THR A 501 27.54 2.62 25.47
C THR A 501 27.93 1.14 25.62
N LEU A 502 28.89 0.67 24.81
CA LEU A 502 29.41 -0.69 24.86
C LEU A 502 30.04 -1.05 26.21
N ILE A 503 30.90 -0.19 26.78
CA ILE A 503 31.49 -0.51 28.09
C ILE A 503 30.45 -0.47 29.22
N ARG A 504 29.41 0.37 29.09
CA ARG A 504 28.29 0.44 30.05
C ARG A 504 27.42 -0.80 30.05
N PHE A 505 27.31 -1.49 28.90
CA PHE A 505 26.63 -2.79 28.80
C PHE A 505 27.27 -3.83 29.73
N VAL A 506 28.59 -3.82 29.86
CA VAL A 506 29.32 -4.73 30.77
C VAL A 506 29.30 -4.22 32.20
N ASN A 507 29.58 -2.93 32.41
CA ASN A 507 29.55 -2.32 33.74
C ASN A 507 29.18 -0.83 33.68
N SER A 508 28.09 -0.45 34.33
CA SER A 508 27.58 0.93 34.36
C SER A 508 28.55 1.96 34.95
N LYS A 509 29.56 1.53 35.73
CA LYS A 509 30.59 2.41 36.32
C LYS A 509 31.86 2.50 35.46
N ALA A 510 31.95 1.75 34.36
CA ALA A 510 33.11 1.81 33.48
C ALA A 510 33.24 3.16 32.80
N GLN A 511 34.48 3.62 32.65
CA GLN A 511 34.83 4.86 31.98
C GLN A 511 35.76 4.56 30.82
N LEU A 512 35.45 5.15 29.68
CA LEU A 512 36.25 5.00 28.48
C LEU A 512 37.54 5.83 28.65
N PRO A 513 38.73 5.23 28.48
CA PRO A 513 39.98 5.95 28.67
C PRO A 513 40.16 7.00 27.56
N PRO A 514 40.75 8.18 27.86
CA PRO A 514 41.05 9.18 26.83
C PRO A 514 41.98 8.61 25.76
N ARG A 515 41.73 8.93 24.49
CA ARG A 515 42.52 8.43 23.35
C ARG A 515 44.03 8.65 23.47
N LYS A 516 44.46 9.69 24.19
CA LYS A 516 45.89 10.03 24.39
C LYS A 516 46.62 9.06 25.31
N ASP A 517 45.90 8.32 26.14
CA ASP A 517 46.47 7.40 27.13
C ASP A 517 46.70 6.00 26.55
N ILE A 518 46.28 5.77 25.30
CA ILE A 518 46.30 4.48 24.62
C ILE A 518 47.61 4.36 23.85
N LYS A 519 48.55 3.59 24.40
CA LYS A 519 49.82 3.25 23.74
C LYS A 519 49.74 1.82 23.22
N GLY A 520 49.75 1.64 21.91
CA GLY A 520 50.29 0.41 21.33
C GLY A 520 49.31 -0.59 20.71
N ILE A 521 48.22 -0.16 20.07
CA ILE A 521 47.62 -1.03 19.04
C ILE A 521 48.44 -0.92 17.75
N SER A 522 48.91 -2.05 17.25
CA SER A 522 49.82 -2.19 16.10
C SER A 522 49.12 -1.78 14.79
N ARG A 523 49.13 -0.47 14.47
CA ARG A 523 48.53 0.07 13.24
C ARG A 523 49.16 -0.56 11.98
N GLY A 524 48.31 -1.14 11.11
CA GLY A 524 48.74 -1.69 9.81
C GLY A 524 49.47 -3.03 9.88
N SER A 525 49.53 -3.68 11.04
CA SER A 525 49.98 -5.07 11.15
C SER A 525 48.97 -6.02 10.51
N LYS A 526 49.45 -7.11 9.88
CA LYS A 526 48.61 -8.24 9.44
C LYS A 526 48.55 -9.38 10.45
N ASP A 527 49.17 -9.20 11.62
CA ASP A 527 49.04 -10.11 12.74
C ASP A 527 47.73 -9.82 13.47
N TYR A 528 46.63 -10.40 12.95
CA TYR A 528 45.30 -10.11 13.45
C TYR A 528 45.03 -10.66 14.85
N LEU A 529 45.62 -11.81 15.20
CA LEU A 529 45.54 -12.35 16.56
C LEU A 529 46.11 -11.34 17.55
N LYS A 530 47.30 -10.81 17.27
CA LYS A 530 47.92 -9.79 18.11
C LYS A 530 47.06 -8.54 18.24
N ILE A 531 46.45 -8.05 17.14
CA ILE A 531 45.57 -6.88 17.18
C ILE A 531 44.36 -7.14 18.08
N LEU A 532 43.69 -8.30 17.94
CA LEU A 532 42.56 -8.67 18.78
C LEU A 532 42.98 -8.76 20.26
N CYS A 533 44.12 -9.37 20.57
CA CYS A 533 44.62 -9.46 21.94
C CYS A 533 45.01 -8.08 22.49
N GLU A 534 45.56 -7.17 21.70
CA GLU A 534 45.83 -5.78 22.10
C GLU A 534 44.52 -5.06 22.47
N ILE A 535 43.45 -5.21 21.68
CA ILE A 535 42.11 -4.67 22.02
C ILE A 535 41.59 -5.32 23.32
N GLY A 536 41.69 -6.64 23.43
CA GLY A 536 41.27 -7.40 24.61
C GLY A 536 41.97 -6.94 25.89
N ASN A 537 43.28 -6.65 25.82
CA ASN A 537 44.07 -6.12 26.92
C ASN A 537 43.62 -4.70 27.33
N GLU A 538 43.28 -3.82 26.38
CA GLU A 538 42.73 -2.50 26.70
C GLU A 538 41.35 -2.61 27.36
N LEU A 539 40.48 -3.49 26.85
CA LEU A 539 39.19 -3.77 27.50
C LEU A 539 39.39 -4.32 28.91
N GLU A 540 40.33 -5.23 29.11
CA GLU A 540 40.65 -5.75 30.43
C GLU A 540 41.07 -4.61 31.39
N LYS A 541 41.93 -3.69 30.97
CA LYS A 541 42.34 -2.54 31.81
C LYS A 541 41.15 -1.70 32.28
N ILE A 542 40.14 -1.52 31.43
CA ILE A 542 38.92 -0.78 31.77
C ILE A 542 38.17 -1.46 32.92
N PHE A 543 38.04 -2.78 32.89
CA PHE A 543 37.19 -3.52 33.82
C PHE A 543 37.94 -4.09 35.04
N ARG A 544 39.25 -4.33 34.95
CA ARG A 544 40.05 -5.05 35.98
C ARG A 544 39.94 -4.40 37.37
N ASN A 545 39.91 -3.08 37.44
CA ASN A 545 39.85 -2.33 38.70
C ASN A 545 38.43 -2.02 39.17
N ILE A 546 37.39 -2.44 38.42
CA ILE A 546 36.00 -2.18 38.76
C ILE A 546 35.45 -3.38 39.54
N GLN A 547 34.74 -3.09 40.63
CA GLN A 547 34.11 -4.12 41.42
C GLN A 547 33.03 -4.85 40.61
N LYS A 548 33.21 -6.17 40.45
CA LYS A 548 32.30 -7.08 39.72
C LYS A 548 31.09 -7.54 40.56
N GLN A 549 30.66 -6.74 41.54
CA GLN A 549 29.61 -7.20 42.46
C GLN A 549 28.22 -7.16 41.80
N PRO A 550 27.49 -8.28 41.79
CA PRO A 550 26.15 -8.35 41.24
C PRO A 550 25.15 -7.53 42.07
N ARG A 551 24.12 -6.98 41.42
CA ARG A 551 23.04 -6.25 42.11
C ARG A 551 22.25 -7.21 42.98
N ARG A 552 22.43 -7.10 44.30
CA ARG A 552 21.72 -7.93 45.29
C ARG A 552 20.22 -7.66 45.28
N LEU A 553 19.45 -8.74 45.30
CA LEU A 553 18.01 -8.71 45.44
C LEU A 553 17.66 -8.62 46.94
N LYS A 554 16.96 -7.55 47.36
CA LYS A 554 16.63 -7.34 48.79
C LYS A 554 15.29 -7.92 49.17
N ALA A 555 14.35 -7.99 48.22
CA ALA A 555 13.05 -8.63 48.45
C ALA A 555 13.22 -10.09 48.91
N ALA A 556 12.51 -10.48 49.97
CA ALA A 556 12.43 -11.88 50.39
C ALA A 556 11.57 -12.67 49.38
N GLY A 557 12.13 -12.96 48.20
CA GLY A 557 11.45 -13.71 47.15
C GLY A 557 11.22 -15.16 47.58
N GLN A 558 10.08 -15.71 47.22
CA GLN A 558 9.88 -17.16 47.23
C GLN A 558 10.97 -17.80 46.38
N ARG A 559 11.73 -18.75 46.95
CA ARG A 559 12.63 -19.59 46.17
C ARG A 559 11.86 -20.73 45.52
N VAL A 560 11.99 -20.87 44.21
CA VAL A 560 11.37 -21.97 43.47
C VAL A 560 12.37 -23.11 43.40
N ALA A 561 12.16 -24.18 44.17
CA ALA A 561 13.14 -25.25 44.33
C ALA A 561 13.51 -25.98 43.03
N SER A 562 12.60 -26.02 42.05
CA SER A 562 12.86 -26.59 40.72
C SER A 562 13.80 -25.74 39.86
N ASP A 563 13.95 -24.45 40.17
CA ASP A 563 14.61 -23.45 39.32
C ASP A 563 16.04 -23.16 39.81
N VAL A 564 16.65 -24.09 40.55
CA VAL A 564 18.00 -23.94 41.09
C VAL A 564 19.02 -24.48 40.09
N VAL A 565 19.86 -23.59 39.57
CA VAL A 565 20.95 -23.92 38.65
C VAL A 565 22.17 -24.35 39.45
N LYS A 566 22.79 -25.46 39.06
CA LYS A 566 23.95 -26.04 39.75
C LYS A 566 25.21 -25.83 38.93
N ARG A 567 26.32 -25.52 39.59
CA ARG A 567 27.63 -25.37 38.93
C ARG A 567 28.00 -26.65 38.17
N GLY A 568 28.54 -26.48 36.96
CA GLY A 568 28.99 -27.57 36.10
C GLY A 568 27.87 -28.45 35.54
N LYS A 569 26.59 -28.06 35.69
CA LYS A 569 25.45 -28.78 35.13
C LYS A 569 24.59 -27.86 34.30
N LEU A 570 24.33 -28.27 33.07
CA LEU A 570 23.35 -27.61 32.21
C LEU A 570 21.97 -27.65 32.88
N PHE A 571 21.28 -26.53 32.88
CA PHE A 571 19.90 -26.43 33.34
C PHE A 571 19.01 -25.98 32.18
N ILE A 572 17.90 -26.68 31.94
CA ILE A 572 16.97 -26.27 30.88
C ILE A 572 15.57 -26.07 31.49
N ALA A 573 15.10 -24.83 31.47
CA ALA A 573 13.73 -24.48 31.78
C ALA A 573 12.83 -24.69 30.55
N ALA A 574 11.81 -25.53 30.69
CA ALA A 574 10.75 -25.67 29.71
C ALA A 574 9.48 -24.94 30.17
N CYS A 575 8.94 -24.07 29.32
CA CYS A 575 7.69 -23.34 29.50
C CYS A 575 6.66 -23.71 28.42
N ALA A 576 5.38 -23.47 28.68
CA ALA A 576 4.31 -23.62 27.68
C ALA A 576 3.75 -22.27 27.20
N ASP A 577 4.23 -21.16 27.77
CA ASP A 577 3.71 -19.81 27.56
C ASP A 577 4.89 -18.85 27.47
N ASN A 578 5.14 -18.32 26.27
CA ASN A 578 6.26 -17.42 25.97
C ASN A 578 6.15 -16.09 26.73
N THR A 579 4.95 -15.67 27.15
CA THR A 579 4.76 -14.43 27.92
C THR A 579 5.34 -14.51 29.33
N LYS A 580 5.67 -15.73 29.80
CA LYS A 580 6.29 -15.97 31.12
C LYS A 580 7.82 -16.00 31.09
N VAL A 581 8.46 -15.93 29.92
CA VAL A 581 9.93 -15.97 29.85
C VAL A 581 10.59 -14.93 30.75
N PRO A 582 10.16 -13.64 30.78
CA PRO A 582 10.69 -12.66 31.76
C PRO A 582 10.58 -13.12 33.22
N ASN A 583 9.46 -13.75 33.58
CA ASN A 583 9.22 -14.25 34.94
C ASN A 583 10.15 -15.44 35.27
N ILE A 584 10.34 -16.36 34.31
CA ILE A 584 11.25 -17.50 34.46
C ILE A 584 12.70 -17.01 34.63
N ILE A 585 13.15 -16.06 33.81
CA ILE A 585 14.47 -15.43 33.98
C ILE A 585 14.58 -14.89 35.42
N MET A 586 13.62 -14.09 35.87
CA MET A 586 13.63 -13.55 37.23
C MET A 586 13.64 -14.64 38.32
N SER A 587 12.95 -15.76 38.11
CA SER A 587 12.96 -16.91 39.04
C SER A 587 14.36 -17.51 39.19
N LEU A 588 15.05 -17.73 38.07
CA LEU A 588 16.39 -18.28 38.06
C LEU A 588 17.36 -17.36 38.81
N TYR A 589 17.35 -16.05 38.54
CA TYR A 589 18.24 -15.10 39.21
C TYR A 589 17.88 -14.88 40.69
N ALA A 590 16.58 -14.85 41.03
CA ALA A 590 16.13 -14.72 42.41
C ALA A 590 16.59 -15.89 43.30
N ASN A 591 16.64 -17.11 42.77
CA ASN A 591 17.20 -18.27 43.48
C ASN A 591 18.68 -18.13 43.81
N HIS A 592 19.42 -17.37 42.99
CA HIS A 592 20.83 -17.06 43.21
C HIS A 592 21.04 -15.77 44.04
N GLY A 593 19.97 -15.01 44.34
CA GLY A 593 19.99 -13.86 45.25
C GLY A 593 20.38 -12.52 44.62
N TYR A 594 20.38 -12.43 43.28
CA TYR A 594 20.80 -11.23 42.54
C TYR A 594 19.82 -10.92 41.40
N TYR A 595 19.90 -9.71 40.86
CA TYR A 595 19.27 -9.34 39.60
C TYR A 595 20.17 -9.73 38.42
N PRO A 596 19.59 -10.03 37.24
CA PRO A 596 20.40 -10.23 36.05
C PRO A 596 21.11 -8.93 35.62
N GLU A 597 22.33 -9.05 35.12
CA GLU A 597 23.03 -8.00 34.39
C GLU A 597 22.92 -8.22 32.87
N PRO A 598 23.03 -7.16 32.03
CA PRO A 598 22.84 -7.28 30.58
C PRO A 598 23.70 -8.36 29.91
N TRP A 599 24.99 -8.41 30.28
CA TRP A 599 25.94 -9.38 29.73
C TRP A 599 25.72 -10.83 30.20
N GLN A 600 24.82 -11.06 31.15
CA GLN A 600 24.47 -12.41 31.62
C GLN A 600 23.29 -13.03 30.86
N LEU A 601 22.62 -12.27 29.99
CA LEU A 601 21.44 -12.69 29.26
C LEU A 601 21.69 -12.65 27.75
N LEU A 602 21.21 -13.67 27.04
CA LEU A 602 21.04 -13.65 25.59
C LEU A 602 19.59 -14.02 25.29
N ILE A 603 18.84 -13.07 24.74
CA ILE A 603 17.46 -13.28 24.33
C ILE A 603 17.48 -13.52 22.82
N CYS A 604 17.19 -14.76 22.42
CA CYS A 604 17.19 -15.12 21.02
C CYS A 604 15.98 -14.51 20.29
N THR A 605 16.20 -14.16 19.03
CA THR A 605 15.21 -13.75 18.04
C THR A 605 15.42 -14.56 16.76
N SER A 606 14.54 -14.39 15.78
CA SER A 606 14.71 -14.98 14.44
C SER A 606 15.96 -14.46 13.70
N SER A 607 16.59 -13.39 14.18
CA SER A 607 17.79 -12.79 13.61
C SER A 607 19.07 -13.08 14.40
N THR A 608 18.99 -13.90 15.45
CA THR A 608 20.17 -14.27 16.27
C THR A 608 21.16 -15.06 15.42
N THR A 609 22.45 -14.73 15.54
CA THR A 609 23.51 -15.37 14.75
C THR A 609 24.30 -16.41 15.54
N MET A 610 25.00 -17.29 14.83
CA MET A 610 25.88 -18.28 15.44
C MET A 610 27.04 -17.63 16.22
N GLU A 611 27.48 -16.45 15.80
CA GLU A 611 28.51 -15.67 16.49
C GLU A 611 28.07 -15.30 17.91
N GLU A 612 26.85 -14.77 18.07
CA GLU A 612 26.31 -14.38 19.38
C GLU A 612 26.23 -15.57 20.34
N LEU A 613 25.75 -16.71 19.84
CA LEU A 613 25.65 -17.96 20.60
C LEU A 613 27.03 -18.43 21.04
N THR A 614 27.99 -18.50 20.11
CA THR A 614 29.35 -18.97 20.38
C THR A 614 30.05 -18.09 21.43
N ILE A 615 29.97 -16.78 21.25
CA ILE A 615 30.56 -15.79 22.15
C ILE A 615 29.94 -15.88 23.55
N PHE A 616 28.62 -16.00 23.63
CA PHE A 616 27.90 -16.10 24.90
C PHE A 616 28.24 -17.39 25.66
N ILE A 617 28.30 -18.52 24.95
CA ILE A 617 28.68 -19.81 25.53
C ILE A 617 30.11 -19.72 26.08
N LYS A 618 31.10 -19.26 25.29
CA LYS A 618 32.46 -19.05 25.79
C LYS A 618 32.51 -18.12 27.01
N ARG A 619 31.76 -17.02 26.98
CA ARG A 619 31.66 -16.08 28.10
C ARG A 619 31.19 -16.76 29.39
N SER A 620 30.21 -17.67 29.28
CA SER A 620 29.68 -18.45 30.40
C SER A 620 30.69 -19.48 30.93
N TYR A 621 31.37 -20.19 30.04
CA TYR A 621 32.29 -21.27 30.41
C TYR A 621 33.61 -20.72 31.00
N PHE A 622 34.15 -19.65 30.44
CA PHE A 622 35.38 -19.02 30.92
C PHE A 622 35.19 -18.06 32.10
N ALA A 623 33.94 -17.89 32.58
CA ALA A 623 33.61 -16.92 33.62
C ALA A 623 34.36 -17.15 34.94
N SER A 624 34.45 -18.42 35.37
CA SER A 624 35.06 -18.79 36.66
C SER A 624 36.53 -18.36 36.72
N ASP A 625 37.29 -18.64 35.66
CA ASP A 625 38.73 -18.36 35.59
C ASP A 625 39.03 -16.85 35.46
N ASN A 626 38.03 -16.04 35.12
CA ASN A 626 38.18 -14.61 34.85
C ASN A 626 37.53 -13.72 35.92
N GLY A 627 37.28 -14.26 37.12
CA GLY A 627 36.75 -13.51 38.27
C GLY A 627 35.26 -13.17 38.15
N TYR A 628 34.52 -13.94 37.35
CA TYR A 628 33.05 -13.93 37.26
C TYR A 628 32.46 -15.25 37.78
N GLU A 629 33.15 -15.90 38.73
CA GLU A 629 32.61 -17.05 39.46
C GLU A 629 31.22 -16.74 40.04
N ASP A 630 30.38 -17.77 40.16
CA ASP A 630 28.99 -17.70 40.66
C ASP A 630 27.98 -16.86 39.85
N HIS A 631 28.37 -16.29 38.72
CA HIS A 631 27.44 -15.57 37.86
C HIS A 631 26.66 -16.57 36.99
N LEU A 632 25.33 -16.51 37.10
CA LEU A 632 24.43 -17.26 36.23
C LEU A 632 24.36 -16.60 34.86
N PHE A 633 24.48 -17.40 33.81
CA PHE A 633 24.24 -17.01 32.42
C PHE A 633 22.97 -17.70 31.92
N CYS A 634 22.16 -16.97 31.15
CA CYS A 634 20.90 -17.49 30.63
C CYS A 634 20.74 -17.17 29.14
N ILE A 635 20.40 -18.20 28.35
CA ILE A 635 19.93 -18.03 26.96
C ILE A 635 18.43 -18.32 26.93
N ALA A 636 17.63 -17.42 26.38
CA ALA A 636 16.17 -17.51 26.35
C ALA A 636 15.62 -17.45 24.92
N ASN A 637 14.37 -17.90 24.74
CA ASN A 637 13.66 -17.94 23.45
C ASN A 637 14.35 -18.79 22.39
N LEU A 638 14.97 -19.90 22.79
CA LEU A 638 15.72 -20.77 21.88
C LEU A 638 14.84 -21.42 20.80
N GLU A 639 13.52 -21.42 20.99
CA GLU A 639 12.55 -21.87 19.99
C GLU A 639 12.50 -20.97 18.74
N LEU A 640 13.01 -19.73 18.83
CA LEU A 640 13.05 -18.78 17.69
C LEU A 640 14.26 -19.01 16.77
N LEU A 641 15.23 -19.83 17.20
CA LEU A 641 16.38 -20.21 16.38
C LEU A 641 15.97 -21.23 15.31
N ASP A 642 16.56 -21.12 14.13
CA ASP A 642 16.42 -22.16 13.11
C ASP A 642 17.07 -23.48 13.55
N PHE A 643 16.79 -24.55 12.81
CA PHE A 643 17.27 -25.89 13.17
C PHE A 643 18.80 -26.01 13.14
N GLU A 644 19.48 -25.33 12.20
CA GLU A 644 20.93 -25.40 12.04
C GLU A 644 21.63 -24.75 13.23
N LEU A 645 21.19 -23.55 13.63
CA LEU A 645 21.66 -22.87 14.83
C LEU A 645 21.37 -23.66 16.11
N GLN A 646 20.19 -24.28 16.23
CA GLN A 646 19.90 -25.15 17.37
C GLN A 646 20.86 -26.35 17.42
N TYR A 647 21.11 -27.00 16.28
CA TYR A 647 22.01 -28.14 16.18
C TYR A 647 23.45 -27.77 16.56
N ASP A 648 23.95 -26.64 16.03
CA ASP A 648 25.30 -26.16 16.32
C ASP A 648 25.47 -25.73 17.78
N LEU A 649 24.46 -25.09 18.37
CA LEU A 649 24.46 -24.76 19.79
C LEU A 649 24.54 -26.02 20.67
N VAL A 650 23.78 -27.08 20.35
CA VAL A 650 23.87 -28.36 21.07
C VAL A 650 25.28 -28.92 21.00
N ASN A 651 25.91 -28.89 19.81
CA ASN A 651 27.26 -29.41 19.63
C ASN A 651 28.30 -28.60 20.42
N GLN A 652 28.19 -27.27 20.44
CA GLN A 652 29.07 -26.40 21.22
C GLN A 652 28.94 -26.61 22.73
N ILE A 653 27.71 -26.74 23.23
CA ILE A 653 27.50 -27.03 24.65
C ILE A 653 28.14 -28.37 25.00
N ARG A 654 27.94 -29.41 24.18
CA ARG A 654 28.54 -30.74 24.39
C ARG A 654 30.06 -30.72 24.34
N SER A 655 30.68 -29.96 23.43
CA SER A 655 32.15 -29.89 23.36
C SER A 655 32.77 -29.19 24.57
N MET A 656 32.02 -28.32 25.26
CA MET A 656 32.48 -27.60 26.45
C MET A 656 32.06 -28.23 27.77
N GLN A 657 31.24 -29.29 27.77
CA GLN A 657 30.70 -29.92 28.99
C GLN A 657 31.76 -30.45 29.97
N GLU A 658 32.99 -30.71 29.51
CA GLU A 658 34.10 -31.17 30.35
C GLU A 658 34.64 -30.07 31.29
N GLN A 659 34.30 -28.80 31.04
CA GLN A 659 34.70 -27.69 31.89
C GLN A 659 33.87 -27.63 33.17
N GLU A 660 34.55 -27.60 34.31
CA GLU A 660 33.91 -27.46 35.62
C GLU A 660 33.76 -25.97 36.00
N GLY A 661 32.64 -25.59 36.60
CA GLY A 661 32.47 -24.25 37.21
C GLY A 661 31.51 -23.29 36.49
N TYR A 662 31.02 -23.62 35.29
CA TYR A 662 30.01 -22.80 34.61
C TYR A 662 28.64 -22.84 35.30
N LEU A 663 27.85 -21.78 35.13
CA LEU A 663 26.44 -21.70 35.54
C LEU A 663 25.62 -21.24 34.34
N LEU A 664 25.05 -22.19 33.60
CA LEU A 664 24.32 -21.93 32.37
C LEU A 664 22.89 -22.48 32.46
N ALA A 665 21.92 -21.61 32.18
CA ALA A 665 20.53 -21.96 32.00
C ALA A 665 20.07 -21.68 30.58
N LEU A 666 19.27 -22.59 30.02
CA LEU A 666 18.57 -22.44 28.76
C LEU A 666 17.07 -22.36 29.02
N ILE A 667 16.36 -21.44 28.38
CA ILE A 667 14.90 -21.34 28.46
C ILE A 667 14.33 -21.61 27.07
N CYS A 668 13.48 -22.63 26.99
CA CYS A 668 12.79 -23.05 25.78
C CYS A 668 11.28 -23.06 26.05
N CYS A 669 10.50 -22.37 25.22
CA CYS A 669 9.04 -22.50 25.28
C CYS A 669 8.54 -23.53 24.26
N ARG A 670 7.75 -24.50 24.74
CA ARG A 670 7.06 -25.51 23.95
C ARG A 670 5.74 -24.94 23.46
N GLU A 671 5.71 -24.47 22.22
CA GLU A 671 4.45 -24.27 21.53
C GLU A 671 3.88 -25.62 21.10
N ASN A 672 2.55 -25.80 21.25
CA ASN A 672 1.91 -27.10 21.07
C ASN A 672 2.19 -27.69 19.67
N GLY A 673 2.83 -28.87 19.62
CA GLY A 673 2.98 -29.68 18.40
C GLY A 673 4.33 -29.63 17.69
N ILE A 674 5.30 -28.84 18.18
CA ILE A 674 6.64 -28.72 17.56
C ILE A 674 7.68 -29.52 18.38
N HIS A 675 8.41 -30.40 17.70
CA HIS A 675 9.61 -31.04 18.27
C HIS A 675 10.73 -30.01 18.38
N HIS A 676 11.27 -29.82 19.59
CA HIS A 676 12.34 -28.86 19.83
C HIS A 676 13.66 -29.61 20.04
N HIS A 677 14.61 -29.40 19.11
CA HIS A 677 15.85 -30.17 19.06
C HIS A 677 16.62 -30.13 20.39
N ILE A 678 16.77 -28.94 20.99
CA ILE A 678 17.45 -28.76 22.28
C ILE A 678 16.78 -29.56 23.41
N LEU A 679 15.45 -29.52 23.51
CA LEU A 679 14.71 -30.24 24.54
C LEU A 679 14.82 -31.76 24.40
N ASP A 680 14.87 -32.25 23.16
CA ASP A 680 15.02 -33.68 22.87
C ASP A 680 16.45 -34.15 23.18
N GLN A 681 17.47 -33.37 22.79
CA GLN A 681 18.88 -33.69 22.97
C GLN A 681 19.35 -33.66 24.42
N PHE A 682 18.70 -32.88 25.28
CA PHE A 682 19.06 -32.70 26.69
C PHE A 682 17.91 -33.05 27.65
N SER A 683 17.06 -34.01 27.27
CA SER A 683 15.85 -34.39 28.02
C SER A 683 16.07 -34.71 29.50
N SER A 684 17.25 -35.18 29.91
CA SER A 684 17.66 -35.42 31.30
C SER A 684 17.72 -34.16 32.16
N ASP A 685 18.02 -33.02 31.55
CA ASP A 685 18.33 -31.74 32.21
C ASP A 685 17.14 -30.78 32.17
N VAL A 686 16.04 -31.18 31.52
CA VAL A 686 14.81 -30.39 31.38
C VAL A 686 14.01 -30.35 32.67
N LYS A 687 13.60 -29.14 33.07
CA LYS A 687 12.69 -28.85 34.20
C LYS A 687 11.54 -27.98 33.70
N ALA A 688 10.31 -28.44 33.90
CA ALA A 688 9.14 -27.60 33.63
C ALA A 688 8.98 -26.55 34.74
N THR A 689 8.83 -25.28 34.35
CA THR A 689 8.62 -24.18 35.32
C THR A 689 7.70 -23.10 34.75
N ASN A 690 7.02 -22.39 35.65
CA ASN A 690 6.23 -21.19 35.36
C ASN A 690 6.85 -19.92 35.97
N GLY A 691 8.04 -20.03 36.57
CA GLY A 691 8.70 -18.96 37.29
C GLY A 691 8.07 -18.64 38.65
N LEU A 692 8.21 -17.38 39.07
CA LEU A 692 7.70 -16.84 40.32
C LEU A 692 6.19 -16.57 40.27
N ASN A 693 5.55 -16.56 41.43
CA ASN A 693 4.16 -16.11 41.52
C ASN A 693 4.04 -14.58 41.33
N ASN A 694 2.83 -14.13 41.00
CA ASN A 694 2.57 -12.71 40.70
C ASN A 694 2.87 -11.76 41.88
N ASP A 695 2.72 -12.21 43.12
CA ASP A 695 3.02 -11.39 44.30
C ASP A 695 4.52 -11.18 44.49
N SER A 696 5.32 -12.21 44.24
CA SER A 696 6.78 -12.15 44.28
C SER A 696 7.31 -11.25 43.17
N MET A 697 6.78 -11.40 41.94
CA MET A 697 7.11 -10.50 40.83
C MET A 697 6.75 -9.05 41.15
N ARG A 698 5.56 -8.77 41.69
CA ARG A 698 5.18 -7.43 42.16
C ARG A 698 6.13 -6.90 43.24
N GLY A 699 6.55 -7.75 44.18
CA GLY A 699 7.51 -7.38 45.21
C GLY A 699 8.85 -6.95 44.61
N ILE A 700 9.36 -7.72 43.65
CA ILE A 700 10.61 -7.43 42.94
C ILE A 700 10.51 -6.13 42.12
N TYR A 701 9.46 -5.98 41.31
CA TYR A 701 9.31 -4.79 40.46
C TYR A 701 8.94 -3.52 41.25
N ARG A 702 8.38 -3.63 42.45
CA ARG A 702 8.27 -2.48 43.38
C ARG A 702 9.64 -2.02 43.88
N GLU A 703 10.60 -2.93 44.04
CA GLU A 703 11.96 -2.58 44.42
C GLU A 703 12.72 -1.94 43.24
N LEU A 704 12.70 -2.59 42.07
CA LEU A 704 13.41 -2.15 40.86
C LEU A 704 12.82 -0.87 40.23
N CYS A 705 11.50 -0.78 40.17
CA CYS A 705 10.79 0.17 39.30
C CYS A 705 9.94 1.17 40.09
N GLN A 706 10.51 1.80 41.13
CA GLN A 706 9.82 2.78 41.97
C GLN A 706 9.32 4.02 41.21
N ASN A 707 9.99 4.38 40.12
CA ASN A 707 9.67 5.55 39.29
C ASN A 707 8.95 5.19 37.98
N VAL A 708 8.42 3.97 37.88
CA VAL A 708 7.72 3.47 36.70
C VAL A 708 6.24 3.32 37.01
N ILE A 709 5.38 3.95 36.21
CA ILE A 709 3.92 3.89 36.42
C ILE A 709 3.24 3.43 35.13
N ARG A 710 2.50 2.33 35.23
CA ARG A 710 1.58 1.88 34.18
C ARG A 710 0.28 2.67 34.26
N VAL A 711 -0.11 3.28 33.15
CA VAL A 711 -1.30 4.11 33.03
C VAL A 711 -2.28 3.42 32.09
N SER A 712 -3.47 3.12 32.59
CA SER A 712 -4.55 2.44 31.85
C SER A 712 -5.88 3.13 32.13
N SER A 713 -6.92 2.84 31.36
CA SER A 713 -8.25 3.42 31.59
C SER A 713 -9.36 2.51 31.10
N ASP A 714 -10.56 2.66 31.68
CA ASP A 714 -11.75 1.88 31.29
C ASP A 714 -12.07 2.05 29.80
N LEU A 715 -12.07 3.31 29.34
CA LEU A 715 -12.37 3.69 27.96
C LEU A 715 -11.29 4.61 27.38
N SER A 716 -11.26 4.70 26.05
CA SER A 716 -10.44 5.68 25.34
C SER A 716 -10.89 7.12 25.64
N GLY A 717 -9.96 8.06 25.66
CA GLY A 717 -10.26 9.48 25.90
C GLY A 717 -10.52 9.84 27.37
N GLN A 718 -10.05 9.05 28.34
CA GLN A 718 -10.18 9.33 29.77
C GLN A 718 -8.99 10.10 30.39
N GLY A 719 -8.10 10.68 29.57
CA GLY A 719 -7.09 11.65 30.04
C GLY A 719 -5.73 11.07 30.47
N LYS A 720 -5.41 9.82 30.08
CA LYS A 720 -4.12 9.17 30.38
C LYS A 720 -2.91 10.05 30.07
N THR A 721 -2.79 10.48 28.81
CA THR A 721 -1.67 11.33 28.36
C THR A 721 -1.60 12.68 29.09
N GLU A 722 -2.76 13.29 29.39
CA GLU A 722 -2.81 14.58 30.08
C GLU A 722 -2.34 14.46 31.54
N TRP A 723 -2.73 13.38 32.22
CA TRP A 723 -2.22 13.08 33.55
C TRP A 723 -0.72 12.81 33.55
N ILE A 724 -0.19 12.10 32.55
CA ILE A 724 1.27 11.86 32.41
C ILE A 724 2.02 13.20 32.26
N LYS A 725 1.49 14.13 31.46
CA LYS A 725 2.06 15.48 31.31
C LYS A 725 2.05 16.24 32.63
N GLU A 726 0.94 16.23 33.36
CA GLU A 726 0.85 16.87 34.67
C GLU A 726 1.81 16.27 35.69
N ASP A 727 1.86 14.95 35.77
CA ASP A 727 2.70 14.25 36.75
C ASP A 727 4.19 14.45 36.44
N SER A 728 4.56 14.41 35.15
CA SER A 728 5.90 14.80 34.69
C SER A 728 6.23 16.24 35.07
N PHE A 729 5.29 17.18 34.87
CA PHE A 729 5.48 18.59 35.22
C PHE A 729 5.64 18.80 36.74
N LYS A 730 4.84 18.11 37.56
CA LYS A 730 4.99 18.12 39.03
C LYS A 730 6.38 17.64 39.47
N LYS A 731 6.94 16.68 38.74
CA LYS A 731 8.30 16.16 38.91
C LYS A 731 9.39 17.02 38.24
N LYS A 732 9.02 18.17 37.65
CA LYS A 732 9.92 19.07 36.90
C LYS A 732 10.63 18.37 35.73
N LYS A 733 9.93 17.45 35.05
CA LYS A 733 10.39 16.71 33.87
C LYS A 733 9.51 17.00 32.66
N ILE A 734 10.07 16.83 31.47
CA ILE A 734 9.35 16.94 30.19
C ILE A 734 9.13 15.53 29.63
N PRO A 735 7.89 15.10 29.35
CA PRO A 735 7.66 13.77 28.80
C PRO A 735 8.14 13.67 27.35
N ARG A 736 9.01 12.68 27.09
CA ARG A 736 9.48 12.27 25.78
C ARG A 736 8.75 11.00 25.37
N SER A 737 7.89 11.10 24.36
CA SER A 737 7.08 9.96 23.91
C SER A 737 7.89 8.97 23.07
N PHE A 738 7.70 7.68 23.36
CA PHE A 738 8.15 6.53 22.59
C PHE A 738 6.91 5.72 22.22
N LEU A 739 6.62 5.59 20.93
CA LEU A 739 5.38 4.97 20.43
C LEU A 739 5.62 3.49 20.12
N ILE A 740 4.74 2.63 20.63
CA ILE A 740 4.66 1.21 20.25
C ILE A 740 3.31 0.99 19.56
N SER A 741 3.36 0.47 18.34
CA SER A 741 2.21 0.11 17.51
C SER A 741 2.42 -1.27 16.90
N ASP A 742 1.56 -1.65 15.96
CA ASP A 742 1.72 -2.87 15.19
C ASP A 742 3.03 -2.88 14.39
N ASP A 743 3.50 -4.08 14.05
CA ASP A 743 4.75 -4.38 13.32
C ASP A 743 6.05 -3.92 14.03
N MET A 744 5.97 -3.76 15.35
CA MET A 744 7.11 -3.46 16.23
C MET A 744 7.71 -4.74 16.82
N GLU A 745 8.46 -5.47 16.00
CA GLU A 745 9.32 -6.56 16.46
C GLU A 745 10.45 -6.04 17.37
N PHE A 746 11.03 -6.92 18.17
CA PHE A 746 12.04 -6.58 19.18
C PHE A 746 13.19 -5.72 18.63
N GLY A 747 13.78 -6.09 17.49
CA GLY A 747 14.88 -5.34 16.87
C GLY A 747 14.51 -3.91 16.50
N ARG A 748 13.28 -3.69 16.00
CA ARG A 748 12.77 -2.36 15.67
C ARG A 748 12.55 -1.51 16.92
N LEU A 749 12.05 -2.11 18.00
CA LEU A 749 11.87 -1.42 19.28
C LEU A 749 13.21 -0.90 19.83
N VAL A 750 14.26 -1.72 19.77
CA VAL A 750 15.62 -1.34 20.22
C VAL A 750 16.17 -0.20 19.35
N SER A 751 16.08 -0.33 18.03
CA SER A 751 16.59 0.68 17.09
C SER A 751 15.88 2.04 17.27
N GLN A 752 14.54 2.04 17.36
CA GLN A 752 13.77 3.26 17.63
C GLN A 752 14.08 3.85 19.02
N PHE A 753 14.32 3.01 20.02
CA PHE A 753 14.66 3.49 21.35
C PHE A 753 16.05 4.15 21.38
N LYS A 754 17.03 3.60 20.63
CA LYS A 754 18.35 4.23 20.41
C LYS A 754 18.21 5.63 19.83
N GLU A 755 17.32 5.80 18.85
CA GLU A 755 17.02 7.10 18.23
C GLU A 755 16.28 8.09 19.14
N CYS A 756 15.57 7.59 20.17
CA CYS A 756 14.79 8.42 21.08
C CYS A 756 15.65 9.49 21.79
N LYS A 757 16.94 9.18 22.04
CA LYS A 757 17.98 10.03 22.67
C LYS A 757 17.47 10.76 23.93
N LEU A 758 16.99 9.98 24.89
CA LEU A 758 16.40 10.50 26.13
C LEU A 758 17.41 11.32 26.94
N ARG A 759 17.00 12.52 27.39
CA ARG A 759 17.85 13.38 28.22
C ARG A 759 17.52 13.27 29.71
N PRO A 760 18.46 13.54 30.63
CA PRO A 760 18.19 13.49 32.08
C PRO A 760 17.06 14.41 32.57
N VAL A 761 16.74 15.48 31.83
CA VAL A 761 15.64 16.42 32.14
C VAL A 761 14.26 15.91 31.70
N GLU A 762 14.23 14.80 30.97
CA GLU A 762 13.01 14.22 30.40
C GLU A 762 12.52 13.03 31.24
N SER A 763 11.21 12.80 31.21
CA SER A 763 10.59 11.53 31.61
C SER A 763 10.32 10.73 30.34
N LEU A 764 10.45 9.40 30.40
CA LEU A 764 10.11 8.54 29.29
C LEU A 764 8.61 8.24 29.31
N HIS A 765 7.92 8.46 28.20
CA HIS A 765 6.52 8.13 28.03
C HIS A 765 6.39 7.05 26.95
N ILE A 766 6.29 5.79 27.35
CA ILE A 766 6.03 4.66 26.46
C ILE A 766 4.53 4.60 26.19
N ASN A 767 4.12 4.87 24.96
CA ASN A 767 2.72 4.85 24.54
C ASN A 767 2.45 3.60 23.68
N ILE A 768 1.76 2.62 24.25
CA ILE A 768 1.43 1.36 23.60
C ILE A 768 0.00 1.45 23.06
N VAL A 769 -0.12 1.61 21.74
CA VAL A 769 -1.39 1.76 21.04
C VAL A 769 -1.96 0.42 20.60
N SER A 770 -1.10 -0.45 20.08
CA SER A 770 -1.41 -1.81 19.64
C SER A 770 -0.11 -2.65 19.66
N ALA A 771 -0.24 -3.97 19.62
CA ALA A 771 0.90 -4.89 19.63
C ALA A 771 0.51 -6.27 19.05
N ASN A 772 0.83 -6.49 17.77
CA ASN A 772 0.71 -7.81 17.14
C ASN A 772 1.75 -8.82 17.64
N TYR A 773 2.89 -8.35 18.16
CA TYR A 773 3.97 -9.16 18.75
C TYR A 773 4.11 -8.87 20.26
N PRO A 774 3.13 -9.25 21.11
CA PRO A 774 3.15 -8.93 22.53
C PRO A 774 4.33 -9.58 23.28
N GLY A 775 4.84 -10.72 22.79
CA GLY A 775 6.05 -11.36 23.34
C GLY A 775 7.27 -10.44 23.29
N ASP A 776 7.54 -9.86 22.12
CA ASP A 776 8.65 -8.92 21.90
C ASP A 776 8.51 -7.66 22.75
N VAL A 777 7.30 -7.10 22.84
CA VAL A 777 7.04 -5.93 23.70
C VAL A 777 7.28 -6.27 25.17
N ASN A 778 6.86 -7.45 25.64
CA ASN A 778 7.14 -7.91 27.00
C ASN A 778 8.64 -8.07 27.26
N MET A 779 9.39 -8.66 26.32
CA MET A 779 10.85 -8.80 26.44
C MET A 779 11.57 -7.46 26.42
N PHE A 780 11.16 -6.54 25.54
CA PHE A 780 11.70 -5.18 25.49
C PHE A 780 11.46 -4.43 26.81
N LEU A 781 10.23 -4.49 27.34
CA LEU A 781 9.92 -3.90 28.64
C LEU A 781 10.70 -4.58 29.78
N PHE A 782 10.89 -5.90 29.71
CA PHE A 782 11.71 -6.61 30.68
C PHE A 782 13.16 -6.11 30.67
N GLU A 783 13.82 -6.08 29.52
CA GLU A 783 15.21 -5.59 29.41
C GLU A 783 15.32 -4.15 29.89
N LEU A 784 14.47 -3.25 29.37
CA LEU A 784 14.51 -1.83 29.70
C LEU A 784 14.31 -1.57 31.20
N LEU A 785 13.35 -2.25 31.83
CA LEU A 785 12.98 -1.99 33.22
C LEU A 785 13.88 -2.73 34.23
N THR A 786 14.39 -3.90 33.86
CA THR A 786 15.19 -4.77 34.76
C THR A 786 16.68 -4.47 34.65
N LEU A 787 17.16 -4.27 33.42
CA LEU A 787 18.57 -4.08 33.08
C LEU A 787 18.91 -2.60 32.88
N GLY A 788 17.93 -1.77 32.52
CA GLY A 788 18.16 -0.36 32.16
C GLY A 788 18.81 -0.19 30.78
N ILE A 789 18.97 -1.29 30.05
CA ILE A 789 19.59 -1.40 28.73
C ILE A 789 18.74 -2.37 27.92
N VAL A 790 18.54 -2.04 26.64
CA VAL A 790 17.97 -2.94 25.64
C VAL A 790 19.02 -3.17 24.56
N SER A 791 19.15 -4.41 24.08
CA SER A 791 20.20 -4.75 23.13
C SER A 791 19.77 -5.79 22.12
N THR A 792 20.18 -5.57 20.87
CA THR A 792 20.22 -6.59 19.84
C THR A 792 21.65 -6.87 19.44
N ASN A 793 21.79 -7.84 18.55
CA ASN A 793 23.02 -8.07 17.85
C ASN A 793 23.46 -6.88 17.00
N VAL A 794 22.69 -5.78 16.82
CA VAL A 794 22.99 -4.52 16.09
C VAL A 794 23.07 -3.29 16.98
N ASP A 795 22.00 -3.03 17.72
CA ASP A 795 21.80 -1.79 18.45
C ASP A 795 21.85 -2.04 19.95
N ILE A 796 22.50 -1.14 20.68
CA ILE A 796 22.44 -1.10 22.15
C ILE A 796 21.94 0.29 22.55
N ALA A 797 20.93 0.33 23.40
CA ALA A 797 20.36 1.56 23.90
C ALA A 797 20.18 1.50 25.42
N CYS A 798 20.65 2.54 26.09
CA CYS A 798 20.69 2.60 27.55
C CYS A 798 19.83 3.75 28.06
N LEU A 799 19.23 3.56 29.24
CA LEU A 799 18.70 4.69 29.99
C LEU A 799 19.83 5.68 30.36
N PRO A 800 19.53 6.99 30.47
CA PRO A 800 20.53 7.99 30.79
C PRO A 800 21.21 7.71 32.13
N PRO A 801 22.54 7.85 32.22
CA PRO A 801 23.24 7.76 33.49
C PRO A 801 22.88 9.01 34.31
N SER A 802 22.15 8.84 35.40
CA SER A 802 21.75 9.95 36.26
C SER A 802 21.77 9.52 37.73
N GLU A 803 22.17 10.46 38.60
CA GLU A 803 22.05 10.32 40.06
C GLU A 803 20.60 10.12 40.50
N THR A 804 19.64 10.60 39.71
CA THR A 804 18.20 10.41 39.93
C THR A 804 17.63 9.41 38.92
N PRO A 805 16.85 8.40 39.33
CA PRO A 805 16.34 7.42 38.37
C PRO A 805 15.35 8.06 37.39
N THR A 806 15.41 7.64 36.12
CA THR A 806 14.50 8.08 35.07
C THR A 806 13.04 7.76 35.44
N HIS A 807 12.15 8.74 35.28
CA HIS A 807 10.72 8.51 35.44
C HIS A 807 10.15 7.95 34.15
N ILE A 808 9.45 6.82 34.24
CA ILE A 808 8.90 6.12 33.08
C ILE A 808 7.39 5.96 33.26
N PHE A 809 6.64 6.36 32.25
CA PHE A 809 5.20 6.17 32.18
C PHE A 809 4.88 5.22 31.04
N ILE A 810 4.14 4.16 31.32
CA ILE A 810 3.71 3.18 30.31
C ILE A 810 2.22 3.36 30.10
N GLU A 811 1.84 4.15 29.11
CA GLU A 811 0.45 4.33 28.68
C GLU A 811 0.02 3.14 27.82
N ILE A 812 -1.08 2.48 28.20
CA ILE A 812 -1.65 1.38 27.44
C ILE A 812 -3.02 1.80 26.91
N ALA A 813 -3.23 1.63 25.60
CA ALA A 813 -4.50 1.93 24.97
C ALA A 813 -5.65 1.06 25.54
N SER A 814 -6.81 1.68 25.70
CA SER A 814 -8.01 0.99 26.17
C SER A 814 -8.60 0.20 25.01
N THR A 815 -8.59 -1.12 25.13
CA THR A 815 -9.13 -2.07 24.15
C THR A 815 -10.31 -2.83 24.75
N THR A 816 -11.12 -3.46 23.89
CA THR A 816 -12.23 -4.31 24.32
C THR A 816 -11.72 -5.37 25.30
N GLU A 817 -12.40 -5.52 26.44
CA GLU A 817 -12.03 -6.45 27.53
C GLU A 817 -10.58 -6.29 28.03
N GLN A 818 -9.96 -5.12 27.81
CA GLN A 818 -8.56 -4.85 28.16
C GLN A 818 -7.58 -5.85 27.51
N HIS A 819 -7.89 -6.39 26.33
CA HIS A 819 -7.07 -7.39 25.64
C HIS A 819 -5.58 -7.01 25.55
N LEU A 820 -5.28 -5.76 25.15
CA LEU A 820 -3.89 -5.28 25.05
C LEU A 820 -3.18 -5.19 26.41
N LEU A 821 -3.90 -4.83 27.47
CA LEU A 821 -3.32 -4.81 28.82
C LEU A 821 -3.04 -6.25 29.30
N ASN A 822 -3.93 -7.18 28.99
CA ASN A 822 -3.83 -8.58 29.40
C ASN A 822 -2.75 -9.33 28.59
N SER A 823 -2.45 -8.92 27.36
CA SER A 823 -1.36 -9.49 26.55
C SER A 823 0.04 -9.03 26.99
N LEU A 824 0.14 -8.08 27.94
CA LEU A 824 1.41 -7.53 28.45
C LEU A 824 1.61 -7.81 29.95
N PRO A 825 1.84 -9.08 30.38
CA PRO A 825 1.95 -9.44 31.79
C PRO A 825 2.99 -8.64 32.57
N MET A 826 4.08 -8.23 31.92
CA MET A 826 5.14 -7.41 32.55
C MET A 826 4.60 -6.11 33.16
N THR A 827 3.60 -5.51 32.52
CA THR A 827 2.99 -4.26 32.98
C THR A 827 2.08 -4.47 34.21
N GLY A 828 1.68 -5.72 34.46
CA GLY A 828 0.89 -6.15 35.62
C GLY A 828 1.68 -6.16 36.93
N TYR A 829 3.01 -6.17 36.88
CA TYR A 829 3.88 -6.16 38.08
C TYR A 829 4.23 -4.76 38.58
N LEU A 830 3.95 -3.73 37.78
CA LEU A 830 4.31 -2.34 38.04
C LEU A 830 3.31 -1.61 38.94
N LEU A 831 3.73 -0.47 39.50
CA LEU A 831 2.81 0.51 40.05
C LEU A 831 1.86 0.97 38.95
N PHE A 832 0.60 1.16 39.29
CA PHE A 832 -0.42 1.47 38.31
C PHE A 832 -1.30 2.63 38.71
N ASN A 833 -1.74 3.36 37.69
CA ASN A 833 -2.80 4.33 37.77
C ASN A 833 -3.86 3.95 36.74
N HIS A 834 -5.00 3.46 37.20
CA HIS A 834 -6.12 3.12 36.35
C HIS A 834 -7.16 4.23 36.42
N MET A 835 -7.44 4.86 35.29
CA MET A 835 -8.37 5.98 35.21
C MET A 835 -9.76 5.48 34.84
N SER A 836 -10.75 6.06 35.51
CA SER A 836 -12.15 5.93 35.18
C SER A 836 -12.72 7.32 34.90
N TRP A 837 -13.86 7.38 34.22
CA TRP A 837 -14.57 8.64 34.01
C TRP A 837 -14.90 9.33 35.34
N ASN A 838 -14.50 10.59 35.49
CA ASN A 838 -14.86 11.44 36.61
C ASN A 838 -14.93 12.90 36.16
N ILE A 839 -16.11 13.51 36.22
CA ILE A 839 -16.32 14.90 35.81
C ILE A 839 -15.45 15.89 36.60
N LYS A 840 -15.11 15.58 37.86
CA LYS A 840 -14.27 16.44 38.70
C LYS A 840 -12.86 16.59 38.16
N SER A 841 -12.41 15.64 37.33
CA SER A 841 -11.10 15.68 36.67
C SER A 841 -11.11 16.51 35.37
N LEU A 842 -12.28 16.95 34.89
CA LEU A 842 -12.36 17.84 33.73
C LEU A 842 -11.80 19.22 34.09
N LYS A 843 -10.75 19.64 33.37
CA LYS A 843 -10.25 21.02 33.45
C LYS A 843 -11.12 21.93 32.61
N ALA A 844 -11.59 23.03 33.20
CA ALA A 844 -12.25 24.11 32.45
C ALA A 844 -11.34 25.33 32.39
N SER A 845 -11.01 25.77 31.17
CA SER A 845 -10.27 27.01 30.96
C SER A 845 -11.02 28.19 31.58
N GLN A 846 -10.26 29.16 32.11
CA GLN A 846 -10.79 30.43 32.61
C GLN A 846 -10.74 31.54 31.56
N GLU A 847 -10.34 31.22 30.33
CA GLU A 847 -10.47 32.14 29.20
C GLU A 847 -11.93 32.15 28.72
N ILE A 848 -12.54 33.33 28.70
CA ILE A 848 -13.97 33.53 28.38
C ILE A 848 -14.32 33.01 26.97
N ASN A 849 -13.38 33.17 26.03
CA ASN A 849 -13.56 32.74 24.64
C ASN A 849 -13.16 31.26 24.42
N SER A 850 -12.77 30.54 25.48
CA SER A 850 -12.50 29.11 25.35
C SER A 850 -13.79 28.35 25.03
N PRO A 851 -13.73 27.25 24.27
CA PRO A 851 -14.91 26.50 23.88
C PRO A 851 -15.79 26.09 25.07
N ILE A 852 -15.17 25.62 26.17
CA ILE A 852 -15.89 25.22 27.38
C ILE A 852 -16.63 26.38 28.04
N GLN A 853 -16.05 27.58 28.07
CA GLN A 853 -16.69 28.75 28.67
C GLN A 853 -17.86 29.22 27.80
N VAL A 854 -17.67 29.33 26.48
CA VAL A 854 -18.73 29.69 25.53
C VAL A 854 -19.94 28.79 25.70
N THR A 855 -19.73 27.47 25.64
CA THR A 855 -20.81 26.49 25.78
C THR A 855 -21.45 26.57 27.17
N CYS A 856 -20.64 26.62 28.25
CA CYS A 856 -21.18 26.67 29.61
C CYS A 856 -21.97 27.95 29.90
N HIS A 857 -21.62 29.10 29.32
CA HIS A 857 -22.41 30.32 29.49
C HIS A 857 -23.82 30.18 28.90
N TYR A 858 -23.95 29.59 27.71
CA TYR A 858 -25.24 29.26 27.12
C TYR A 858 -26.01 28.22 27.94
N LEU A 859 -25.36 27.13 28.35
CA LEU A 859 -25.98 26.11 29.21
C LEU A 859 -26.41 26.68 30.56
N ASN A 860 -25.68 27.66 31.10
CA ASN A 860 -26.02 28.31 32.36
C ASN A 860 -27.27 29.20 32.24
N LEU A 861 -27.47 29.87 31.10
CA LEU A 861 -28.72 30.58 30.83
C LEU A 861 -29.87 29.62 30.60
N LEU A 862 -29.63 28.52 29.87
CA LEU A 862 -30.61 27.46 29.68
C LEU A 862 -31.03 26.84 31.03
N ASP A 863 -30.08 26.59 31.93
CA ASP A 863 -30.32 26.03 33.28
C ASP A 863 -31.14 26.97 34.17
N ARG A 864 -31.06 28.28 33.91
CA ARG A 864 -31.83 29.31 34.61
C ARG A 864 -33.14 29.68 33.91
N ASN A 865 -33.46 29.06 32.77
CA ASN A 865 -34.58 29.43 31.88
C ASN A 865 -34.53 30.89 31.39
N ASP A 866 -33.34 31.46 31.28
CA ASP A 866 -33.11 32.86 30.88
C ASP A 866 -32.68 33.01 29.41
N ILE A 867 -32.51 31.90 28.67
CA ILE A 867 -31.90 31.89 27.34
C ILE A 867 -32.65 32.74 26.31
N ASP A 868 -33.97 32.81 26.39
CA ASP A 868 -34.82 33.62 25.50
C ASP A 868 -35.00 35.08 25.96
N SER A 869 -34.32 35.46 27.05
CA SER A 869 -34.47 36.77 27.70
C SER A 869 -33.18 37.56 27.80
N LYS A 870 -32.02 36.92 27.63
CA LYS A 870 -30.70 37.52 27.80
C LYS A 870 -29.79 37.20 26.61
N GLU A 871 -29.16 38.26 26.09
CA GLU A 871 -28.12 38.14 25.09
C GLU A 871 -26.80 37.68 25.68
N ILE A 872 -26.09 36.82 24.95
CA ILE A 872 -24.70 36.47 25.22
C ILE A 872 -23.84 37.10 24.13
N LEU A 873 -22.87 37.93 24.53
CA LEU A 873 -21.93 38.57 23.63
C LEU A 873 -20.51 38.26 24.09
N PHE A 874 -19.63 37.87 23.15
CA PHE A 874 -18.24 37.49 23.44
C PHE A 874 -17.20 38.49 22.89
N ARG A 875 -17.57 39.38 21.96
CA ARG A 875 -16.61 40.20 21.18
C ARG A 875 -16.91 41.70 21.15
N THR A 876 -17.87 42.19 21.94
CA THR A 876 -18.28 43.61 21.96
C THR A 876 -17.93 44.28 23.30
N ASP A 877 -18.09 45.60 23.40
CA ASP A 877 -17.88 46.33 24.68
C ASP A 877 -18.84 45.89 25.81
N LYS A 878 -19.94 45.21 25.43
CA LYS A 878 -20.92 44.59 26.33
C LYS A 878 -20.69 43.09 26.52
N ALA A 879 -19.52 42.57 26.13
CA ALA A 879 -19.21 41.17 26.27
C ALA A 879 -19.16 40.72 27.73
N ILE A 880 -19.36 39.42 27.94
CA ILE A 880 -19.15 38.76 29.22
C ILE A 880 -17.70 39.02 29.66
N LYS A 881 -17.55 39.46 30.91
CA LYS A 881 -16.25 39.84 31.49
C LYS A 881 -15.69 38.80 32.45
N ASP A 882 -16.54 37.95 33.00
CA ASP A 882 -16.16 36.97 34.02
C ASP A 882 -16.46 35.55 33.52
N PRO A 883 -15.46 34.65 33.52
CA PRO A 883 -15.68 33.24 33.20
C PRO A 883 -16.51 32.56 34.29
N LEU A 884 -17.22 31.49 33.93
CA LEU A 884 -17.87 30.64 34.92
C LEU A 884 -16.84 29.87 35.75
N PRO A 885 -17.10 29.67 37.06
CA PRO A 885 -16.28 28.80 37.89
C PRO A 885 -16.22 27.37 37.34
N VAL A 886 -15.06 26.72 37.46
CA VAL A 886 -14.82 25.35 36.96
C VAL A 886 -15.90 24.37 37.44
N GLU A 887 -16.25 24.41 38.73
CA GLU A 887 -17.28 23.55 39.32
C GLU A 887 -18.65 23.77 38.68
N ARG A 888 -18.99 25.02 38.32
CA ARG A 888 -20.24 25.32 37.63
C ARG A 888 -20.24 24.75 36.21
N CYS A 889 -19.13 24.89 35.47
CA CYS A 889 -18.96 24.26 34.16
C CYS A 889 -19.10 22.74 34.23
N GLN A 890 -18.44 22.09 35.20
CA GLN A 890 -18.51 20.65 35.44
C GLN A 890 -19.96 20.20 35.68
N ASN A 891 -20.67 20.86 36.57
CA ASN A 891 -22.07 20.54 36.88
C ASN A 891 -23.00 20.69 35.66
N LEU A 892 -22.79 21.74 34.84
CA LEU A 892 -23.58 21.95 33.63
C LEU A 892 -23.30 20.86 32.59
N ILE A 893 -22.03 20.52 32.36
CA ILE A 893 -21.65 19.46 31.42
C ILE A 893 -22.22 18.12 31.89
N GLU A 894 -22.10 17.79 33.17
CA GLU A 894 -22.69 16.58 33.74
C GLU A 894 -24.20 16.52 33.51
N LYS A 895 -24.90 17.62 33.82
CA LYS A 895 -26.36 17.72 33.68
C LYS A 895 -26.85 17.68 32.24
N TYR A 896 -26.12 18.22 31.27
CA TYR A 896 -26.65 18.33 29.90
C TYR A 896 -26.11 17.23 28.97
N PHE A 897 -24.93 16.68 29.23
CA PHE A 897 -24.29 15.72 28.33
C PHE A 897 -24.49 14.27 28.80
N PHE A 898 -24.74 14.03 30.10
CA PHE A 898 -24.75 12.67 30.67
C PHE A 898 -26.03 12.27 31.44
N ASN A 899 -27.07 13.11 31.43
CA ASN A 899 -28.28 13.01 32.28
C ASN A 899 -29.23 11.81 32.07
N LYS A 900 -28.86 10.82 31.24
CA LYS A 900 -29.74 9.68 30.88
C LYS A 900 -29.08 8.31 30.99
N GLY A 901 -28.09 8.15 31.86
CA GLY A 901 -27.54 6.83 32.18
C GLY A 901 -26.62 6.21 31.11
N ASN A 902 -26.23 6.97 30.08
CA ASN A 902 -25.27 6.53 29.06
C ASN A 902 -23.83 6.54 29.61
N LYS A 903 -23.54 5.66 30.57
CA LYS A 903 -22.19 5.48 31.14
C LYS A 903 -21.18 4.98 30.09
N ASP A 904 -21.65 4.27 29.07
CA ASP A 904 -20.82 3.59 28.07
C ASP A 904 -20.08 4.54 27.10
N ILE A 905 -20.41 5.84 27.07
CA ILE A 905 -19.77 6.85 26.22
C ILE A 905 -19.07 7.98 27.00
N SER A 906 -18.97 7.82 28.33
CA SER A 906 -18.45 8.88 29.20
C SER A 906 -16.91 9.01 29.07
N SER A 907 -16.47 9.99 28.29
CA SER A 907 -15.05 10.30 28.06
C SER A 907 -14.80 11.81 27.89
N PHE A 908 -13.59 12.28 28.18
CA PHE A 908 -13.23 13.69 27.98
C PHE A 908 -13.19 14.03 26.50
N ARG A 909 -12.82 13.08 25.64
CA ARG A 909 -12.88 13.23 24.19
C ARG A 909 -14.31 13.48 23.69
N PHE A 910 -15.30 12.76 24.24
CA PHE A 910 -16.70 13.02 23.94
C PHE A 910 -17.08 14.45 24.33
N VAL A 911 -16.78 14.86 25.56
CA VAL A 911 -17.05 16.24 26.02
C VAL A 911 -16.37 17.27 25.11
N GLU A 912 -15.09 17.09 24.79
CA GLU A 912 -14.32 17.99 23.95
C GLU A 912 -14.93 18.14 22.55
N ILE A 913 -15.32 17.05 21.89
CA ILE A 913 -15.95 17.09 20.57
C ILE A 913 -17.23 17.93 20.61
N PHE A 914 -18.14 17.64 21.54
CA PHE A 914 -19.42 18.34 21.62
C PHE A 914 -19.26 19.80 22.03
N ILE A 915 -18.37 20.09 22.99
CA ILE A 915 -18.07 21.46 23.39
C ILE A 915 -17.48 22.27 22.25
N ASN A 916 -16.52 21.72 21.50
CA ASN A 916 -15.90 22.44 20.39
C ASN A 916 -16.91 22.73 19.27
N VAL A 917 -17.77 21.77 18.93
CA VAL A 917 -18.84 21.96 17.94
C VAL A 917 -19.84 23.01 18.42
N LEU A 918 -20.33 22.89 19.66
CA LEU A 918 -21.29 23.85 20.21
C LEU A 918 -20.69 25.24 20.30
N ALA A 919 -19.45 25.38 20.76
CA ALA A 919 -18.81 26.68 20.90
C ALA A 919 -18.71 27.43 19.58
N ASP A 920 -18.29 26.78 18.48
CA ASP A 920 -18.24 27.41 17.17
C ASP A 920 -19.62 27.90 16.71
N GLN A 921 -20.66 27.08 16.87
CA GLN A 921 -22.02 27.45 16.49
C GLN A 921 -22.59 28.57 17.38
N LEU A 922 -22.36 28.50 18.68
CA LEU A 922 -22.85 29.47 19.65
C LEU A 922 -22.16 30.83 19.49
N VAL A 923 -20.86 30.89 19.19
CA VAL A 923 -20.19 32.16 18.88
C VAL A 923 -20.78 32.82 17.63
N ARG A 924 -21.08 32.04 16.59
CA ARG A 924 -21.73 32.54 15.36
C ARG A 924 -23.15 33.00 15.64
N PHE A 925 -23.88 32.26 16.46
CA PHE A 925 -25.22 32.63 16.91
C PHE A 925 -25.21 33.98 17.65
N SER A 926 -24.32 34.16 18.63
CA SER A 926 -24.12 35.44 19.35
C SER A 926 -23.72 36.60 18.45
N SER A 927 -23.10 36.32 17.29
CA SER A 927 -22.61 37.34 16.36
C SER A 927 -23.61 37.69 15.26
N SER A 928 -24.71 36.94 15.15
CA SER A 928 -25.73 37.14 14.11
C SER A 928 -26.69 38.26 14.50
N GLN A 929 -26.84 39.26 13.62
CA GLN A 929 -27.85 40.31 13.79
C GLN A 929 -29.29 39.80 13.68
N PHE A 930 -29.50 38.62 13.06
CA PHE A 930 -30.83 38.03 12.87
C PHE A 930 -31.34 37.27 14.10
N PHE A 931 -30.43 36.76 14.93
CA PHE A 931 -30.77 35.87 16.06
C PHE A 931 -30.67 36.57 17.43
N THR A 932 -30.91 37.88 17.47
CA THR A 932 -31.05 38.60 18.73
C THR A 932 -32.40 38.26 19.38
N VAL A 933 -32.47 38.28 20.71
CA VAL A 933 -33.67 38.07 21.52
C VAL A 933 -34.84 38.93 21.04
N ASP A 934 -34.59 40.19 20.71
CA ASP A 934 -35.62 41.10 20.21
C ASP A 934 -36.13 40.70 18.82
N ASN A 935 -35.23 40.29 17.91
CA ASN A 935 -35.61 39.85 16.56
C ASN A 935 -36.29 38.47 16.56
N LEU A 936 -35.89 37.57 17.46
CA LEU A 936 -36.52 36.26 17.63
C LEU A 936 -37.95 36.40 18.18
N LYS A 937 -38.19 37.32 19.12
CA LYS A 937 -39.55 37.64 19.60
C LYS A 937 -40.44 38.18 18.48
N LEU A 938 -39.88 38.94 17.53
CA LEU A 938 -40.60 39.46 16.37
C LEU A 938 -40.92 38.37 15.32
N MET A 939 -40.18 37.26 15.29
CA MET A 939 -40.39 36.13 14.36
C MET A 939 -41.40 35.09 14.85
N ILE A 940 -41.76 35.10 16.13
CA ILE A 940 -42.71 34.14 16.74
C ILE A 940 -44.18 34.66 16.67
N TYR A 941 -44.40 35.89 16.18
CA TYR A 941 -45.72 36.50 15.98
C TYR A 941 -46.17 36.48 14.52
#